data_AF-A0A914HGC0-F1
#
_entry.id   AF-A0A914HGC0-F1
#
_cell.length_a   1.000
_cell.length_b   1.000
_cell.length_c   1.000
_cell.angle_alpha   90.00
_cell.angle_beta   90.00
_cell.angle_gamma   90.00
#
_symmetry.space_group_name_H-M   'P 1'
#
loop_
_entity.id
_entity.type
_entity.pdbx_description
1 polymer ?
#
loop_
_entity_poly.entity_id
_entity_poly.type
_entity_poly.pdbx_seq_one_letter_code
_entity_poly.pdbx_strand_id
1 'polypeptide(L)'
;MLSTFGSKEIRKSFVDFFLSKGHTFVPSSSVIPSWDTNIDFVYAGVQQFTDIIKGGTEAVAPRVVNSQKCLRLGGSHIKDIELVGRDGYHHSFFEMLGNWSFGDYFKRRHVPGLGTDEECRKIWLDIGVPAGRILPFGMKDNFWEMSGVGPCGPCSEIHYDRIGGRDASHLVNTDHPMVVEIWNLVFIQHCKEANGVLRPLSSKYIDCGMGFERLVSVVQQKTSNYDTDLFTPIIHEIQKHTAATHQYQGRFGDYDKDGIDAAYRITSDHMRAVTVALSDGINFSDKNRRKNTRKINELFKRATIYGCEVLGMERMSMNLLVPIIVQQLGETYPEIEKNQHGVVEAVRVEEERLWKQRDEGMRHLKEMFRTQPPISKVFPGKFAFIIVQNYRIELQLVKQMAAHRGLTVDETEYQRLLLLPKPERTSCFNSRAFCLSNVPNINESADCRSAVVRRFPSPALFELDGLQIVPDPDWWNVSERIQTLLSRRLLHENGNPLNLLKRRIVTFFDTHYRNPRGSSPLFTVCEGEPRLVSVFDNFDSLLIPADHPSRRTSDTYYTNRDYCLRAHTSAHQFRLLRQGLDNFLVIGDVYRRDEIDRTHFPCFHQIEGVRLYAAHELYGEQRPDLSRMSSLFEETPVEERSERRQERHTFDTTKSLEAQLKGTLESLCQALFGPNVLMRWTSCFFPFTHPSYELEVFFNGKWLEVLGCGIIEQKLLDSAGAGSKVGWAFGLGLERLAMVLYQIPDIRLFWSKDSGFLSQFADLRPDEVVKYKPFSKQPQLPMDLSFWLPDQKKQIGDSLRADVYDVIRSLGGDLVEQVNLFDQFENKKTGRKSQTYRIVYRSMERPLSKDEVNVIHKAIEKELSEKFGIEIR
;
A
#
# COMPACT_ATOMS: atom_id res chain seq x y z
N MET A 1 -32.01 -17.63 36.60
CA MET A 1 -32.59 -17.89 35.25
C MET A 1 -31.86 -17.16 34.11
N LEU A 2 -31.09 -16.08 34.33
CA LEU A 2 -30.36 -15.39 33.25
C LEU A 2 -29.03 -16.06 32.83
N SER A 3 -28.39 -16.85 33.71
CA SER A 3 -27.05 -17.44 33.49
C SER A 3 -27.00 -18.60 32.48
N THR A 4 -28.10 -18.88 31.76
CA THR A 4 -28.23 -20.02 30.83
C THR A 4 -28.30 -19.62 29.36
N PHE A 5 -28.34 -18.32 29.04
CA PHE A 5 -28.42 -17.85 27.66
C PHE A 5 -27.02 -17.73 27.03
N GLY A 6 -26.81 -18.40 25.91
CA GLY A 6 -25.63 -18.22 25.07
C GLY A 6 -25.73 -16.93 24.27
N SER A 7 -24.59 -16.51 23.70
CA SER A 7 -24.48 -15.31 22.87
C SER A 7 -25.46 -15.32 21.69
N LYS A 8 -25.64 -16.47 21.04
CA LYS A 8 -26.58 -16.63 19.92
C LYS A 8 -28.02 -16.35 20.35
N GLU A 9 -28.46 -16.91 21.48
CA GLU A 9 -29.80 -16.66 22.02
C GLU A 9 -29.98 -15.21 22.47
N ILE A 10 -28.94 -14.60 23.06
CA ILE A 10 -28.98 -13.18 23.46
C ILE A 10 -29.17 -12.28 22.23
N ARG A 11 -28.38 -12.48 21.17
CA ARG A 11 -28.49 -11.73 19.91
C ARG A 11 -29.88 -11.90 19.31
N LYS A 12 -30.36 -13.14 19.22
CA LYS A 12 -31.69 -13.45 18.67
C LYS A 12 -32.80 -12.80 19.50
N SER A 13 -32.72 -12.88 20.82
CA SER A 13 -33.72 -12.30 21.73
C SER A 13 -33.80 -10.79 21.59
N PHE A 14 -32.68 -10.10 21.40
CA PHE A 14 -32.67 -8.66 21.12
C PHE A 14 -33.39 -8.34 19.81
N VAL A 15 -33.07 -9.05 18.73
CA VAL A 15 -33.71 -8.84 17.43
C VAL A 15 -35.20 -9.16 17.50
N ASP A 16 -35.58 -10.32 18.02
CA ASP A 16 -36.98 -10.75 18.18
C ASP A 16 -37.80 -9.76 19.03
N PHE A 17 -37.20 -9.21 20.09
CA PHE A 17 -37.84 -8.20 20.92
C PHE A 17 -38.23 -6.98 20.08
N PHE A 18 -37.33 -6.42 19.28
CA PHE A 18 -37.63 -5.27 18.44
C PHE A 18 -38.53 -5.60 17.25
N LEU A 19 -38.42 -6.79 16.67
CA LEU A 19 -39.41 -7.28 15.68
C LEU A 19 -40.82 -7.27 16.27
N SER A 20 -40.99 -7.71 17.53
CA SER A 20 -42.28 -7.64 18.23
C SER A 20 -42.78 -6.21 18.50
N LYS A 21 -41.90 -5.20 18.40
CA LYS A 21 -42.23 -3.77 18.49
C LYS A 21 -42.41 -3.10 17.12
N GLY A 22 -42.46 -3.88 16.04
CA GLY A 22 -42.69 -3.41 14.69
C GLY A 22 -41.45 -2.89 13.97
N HIS A 23 -40.25 -3.22 14.46
CA HIS A 23 -39.01 -2.95 13.73
C HIS A 23 -38.82 -3.97 12.61
N THR A 24 -38.14 -3.55 11.54
CA THR A 24 -37.73 -4.43 10.45
C THR A 24 -36.26 -4.80 10.63
N PHE A 25 -35.93 -6.08 10.49
CA PHE A 25 -34.53 -6.51 10.51
C PHE A 25 -33.82 -6.10 9.22
N VAL A 26 -32.70 -5.39 9.33
CA VAL A 26 -31.83 -5.03 8.19
C VAL A 26 -30.45 -5.64 8.43
N PRO A 27 -29.88 -6.42 7.49
CA PRO A 27 -28.56 -7.01 7.68
C PRO A 27 -27.47 -5.98 8.02
N SER A 28 -26.43 -6.44 8.72
CA SER A 28 -25.21 -5.64 8.90
C SER A 28 -24.61 -5.30 7.54
N SER A 29 -24.20 -4.06 7.36
CA SER A 29 -23.33 -3.69 6.24
C SER A 29 -21.94 -4.28 6.40
N SER A 30 -21.15 -4.22 5.32
CA SER A 30 -19.72 -4.47 5.33
C SER A 30 -19.02 -3.52 6.32
N VAL A 31 -17.95 -3.98 6.97
CA VAL A 31 -17.08 -3.10 7.76
C VAL A 31 -16.36 -2.06 6.90
N ILE A 32 -16.39 -2.19 5.58
CA ILE A 32 -15.85 -1.25 4.61
C ILE A 32 -17.01 -0.42 4.02
N PRO A 33 -17.13 0.86 4.40
CA PRO A 33 -18.23 1.69 3.91
C PRO A 33 -18.01 2.05 2.43
N SER A 34 -18.71 1.37 1.51
CA SER A 34 -18.66 1.71 0.08
C SER A 34 -19.27 3.07 -0.23
N TRP A 35 -20.06 3.61 0.70
CA TRP A 35 -20.80 4.87 0.58
C TRP A 35 -20.06 6.08 1.16
N ASP A 36 -18.97 5.90 1.94
CA ASP A 36 -18.21 7.01 2.51
C ASP A 36 -16.71 6.71 2.55
N THR A 37 -15.94 7.34 1.66
CA THR A 37 -14.49 7.15 1.55
C THR A 37 -13.68 7.90 2.61
N ASN A 38 -14.31 8.76 3.42
CA ASN A 38 -13.62 9.46 4.51
C ASN A 38 -13.54 8.62 5.78
N ILE A 39 -14.35 7.57 5.87
CA ILE A 39 -14.42 6.66 7.00
C ILE A 39 -13.60 5.43 6.66
N ASP A 40 -12.58 5.13 7.46
CA ASP A 40 -11.77 3.93 7.23
C ASP A 40 -12.65 2.67 7.44
N PHE A 41 -13.33 2.57 8.59
CA PHE A 41 -14.17 1.42 8.90
C PHE A 41 -15.48 1.83 9.54
N VAL A 42 -16.52 1.01 9.35
CA VAL A 42 -17.76 1.13 10.12
C VAL A 42 -17.44 0.83 11.59
N TYR A 43 -17.63 1.81 12.47
CA TYR A 43 -17.39 1.79 13.91
C TYR A 43 -18.68 1.93 14.74
N ALA A 44 -19.82 2.21 14.11
CA ALA A 44 -21.15 2.31 14.72
C ALA A 44 -22.27 1.86 13.75
N GLY A 45 -23.35 1.32 14.32
CA GLY A 45 -24.51 0.82 13.57
C GLY A 45 -25.21 1.86 12.68
N VAL A 46 -25.28 3.10 13.13
CA VAL A 46 -25.96 4.19 12.41
C VAL A 46 -25.32 4.56 11.07
N GLN A 47 -24.04 4.22 10.84
CA GLN A 47 -23.29 4.71 9.68
C GLN A 47 -23.89 4.30 8.34
N GLN A 48 -24.46 3.11 8.24
CA GLN A 48 -25.16 2.64 7.03
C GLN A 48 -26.49 3.36 6.77
N PHE A 49 -27.00 4.12 7.74
CA PHE A 49 -28.25 4.87 7.67
C PHE A 49 -28.04 6.39 7.64
N THR A 50 -26.79 6.85 7.57
CA THR A 50 -26.47 8.28 7.63
C THR A 50 -27.09 9.09 6.50
N ASP A 51 -27.21 8.51 5.31
CA ASP A 51 -27.82 9.18 4.17
C ASP A 51 -29.35 9.37 4.33
N ILE A 52 -30.02 8.42 4.99
CA ILE A 52 -31.44 8.54 5.38
C ILE A 52 -31.62 9.73 6.33
N ILE A 53 -30.78 9.80 7.36
CA ILE A 53 -30.87 10.85 8.39
C ILE A 53 -30.59 12.24 7.80
N LYS A 54 -29.70 12.32 6.79
CA LYS A 54 -29.40 13.54 6.04
C LYS A 54 -30.49 13.91 5.02
N GLY A 55 -31.45 13.02 4.75
CA GLY A 55 -32.52 13.21 3.78
C GLY A 55 -32.12 12.93 2.33
N GLY A 56 -31.03 12.19 2.10
CA GLY A 56 -30.54 11.82 0.77
C GLY A 56 -31.26 10.61 0.16
N THR A 57 -31.68 9.66 0.99
CA THR A 57 -32.39 8.43 0.56
C THR A 57 -33.58 8.15 1.48
N GLU A 58 -34.65 7.56 0.95
CA GLU A 58 -35.80 7.13 1.76
C GLU A 58 -35.46 5.94 2.66
N ALA A 59 -36.07 5.90 3.85
CA ALA A 59 -35.89 4.80 4.78
C ALA A 59 -36.56 3.52 4.25
N VAL A 60 -35.84 2.39 4.29
CA VAL A 60 -36.37 1.07 3.90
C VAL A 60 -37.56 0.67 4.78
N ALA A 61 -37.55 1.09 6.03
CA ALA A 61 -38.66 0.96 6.98
C ALA A 61 -38.58 2.11 8.00
N PRO A 62 -39.70 2.54 8.60
CA PRO A 62 -39.69 3.60 9.62
C PRO A 62 -38.96 3.18 10.92
N ARG A 63 -38.81 1.88 11.16
CA ARG A 63 -38.15 1.30 12.34
C ARG A 63 -37.25 0.15 11.91
N VAL A 64 -36.00 0.14 12.36
CA VAL A 64 -35.01 -0.87 11.96
C VAL A 64 -34.26 -1.44 13.16
N VAL A 65 -33.94 -2.74 13.13
CA VAL A 65 -33.09 -3.42 14.14
C VAL A 65 -32.02 -4.27 13.46
N ASN A 66 -30.80 -4.33 14.02
CA ASN A 66 -29.77 -5.28 13.59
C ASN A 66 -28.66 -5.55 14.63
N SER A 67 -27.69 -6.39 14.23
CA SER A 67 -26.36 -6.55 14.86
C SER A 67 -25.27 -6.13 13.88
N GLN A 68 -24.74 -4.92 13.98
CA GLN A 68 -23.74 -4.39 13.05
C GLN A 68 -22.32 -4.84 13.44
N LYS A 69 -21.55 -5.29 12.44
CA LYS A 69 -20.10 -5.51 12.54
C LYS A 69 -19.37 -4.15 12.66
N CYS A 70 -18.59 -3.95 13.72
CA CYS A 70 -17.89 -2.69 13.97
C CYS A 70 -16.38 -2.90 14.18
N LEU A 71 -15.56 -2.02 13.58
CA LEU A 71 -14.11 -1.95 13.76
C LEU A 71 -13.69 -0.56 14.26
N ARG A 72 -13.07 -0.49 15.44
CA ARG A 72 -12.57 0.77 16.04
C ARG A 72 -11.05 0.86 15.93
N LEU A 73 -10.59 1.21 14.75
CA LEU A 73 -9.16 1.22 14.38
C LEU A 73 -8.66 2.61 13.95
N GLY A 74 -9.39 3.70 14.19
CA GLY A 74 -9.06 5.03 13.67
C GLY A 74 -9.84 6.20 14.26
N GLY A 75 -9.46 7.42 13.87
CA GLY A 75 -10.10 8.66 14.32
C GLY A 75 -9.97 8.86 15.83
N SER A 76 -11.06 9.26 16.48
CA SER A 76 -11.19 9.37 17.95
C SER A 76 -11.00 8.05 18.70
N HIS A 77 -11.12 6.91 18.00
CA HIS A 77 -11.06 5.57 18.59
C HIS A 77 -9.70 4.87 18.41
N ILE A 78 -8.66 5.61 18.00
CA ILE A 78 -7.32 5.01 17.83
C ILE A 78 -6.73 4.50 19.14
N LYS A 79 -7.20 4.98 20.30
CA LYS A 79 -6.74 4.53 21.62
C LYS A 79 -7.25 3.12 21.96
N ASP A 80 -8.38 2.70 21.39
CA ASP A 80 -9.00 1.41 21.70
C ASP A 80 -8.05 0.24 21.36
N ILE A 81 -7.29 0.34 20.26
CA ILE A 81 -6.30 -0.68 19.86
C ILE A 81 -5.21 -0.89 20.93
N GLU A 82 -4.82 0.17 21.65
CA GLU A 82 -3.79 0.11 22.70
C GLU A 82 -4.33 -0.51 23.99
N LEU A 83 -5.65 -0.42 24.21
CA LEU A 83 -6.36 -0.98 25.36
C LEU A 83 -6.73 -2.45 25.17
N VAL A 84 -6.86 -2.93 23.92
CA VAL A 84 -7.11 -4.35 23.63
C VAL A 84 -6.06 -5.24 24.33
N GLY A 85 -6.57 -6.17 25.13
CA GLY A 85 -5.79 -7.10 25.93
C GLY A 85 -5.34 -6.58 27.30
N ARG A 86 -5.39 -5.27 27.54
CA ARG A 86 -5.07 -4.67 28.85
C ARG A 86 -6.26 -4.68 29.80
N ASP A 87 -7.46 -4.51 29.26
CA ASP A 87 -8.72 -4.65 30.01
C ASP A 87 -9.61 -5.75 29.43
N GLY A 88 -10.76 -5.93 30.09
CA GLY A 88 -11.71 -6.98 29.77
C GLY A 88 -12.86 -6.58 28.85
N TYR A 89 -12.87 -5.36 28.27
CA TYR A 89 -14.07 -4.82 27.61
C TYR A 89 -13.83 -3.97 26.36
N HIS A 90 -12.59 -3.69 25.98
CA HIS A 90 -12.23 -3.10 24.68
C HIS A 90 -11.84 -4.16 23.65
N HIS A 91 -12.25 -3.91 22.40
CA HIS A 91 -12.08 -4.81 21.27
C HIS A 91 -11.71 -4.04 20.00
N SER A 92 -10.93 -4.66 19.12
CA SER A 92 -10.69 -4.14 17.76
C SER A 92 -11.95 -4.32 16.90
N PHE A 93 -12.56 -5.50 17.02
CA PHE A 93 -13.82 -5.89 16.39
C PHE A 93 -14.86 -6.22 17.45
N PHE A 94 -16.04 -5.66 17.31
CA PHE A 94 -17.18 -5.97 18.17
C PHE A 94 -18.49 -5.88 17.38
N GLU A 95 -19.55 -6.41 17.97
CA GLU A 95 -20.89 -6.28 17.43
C GLU A 95 -21.68 -5.21 18.17
N MET A 96 -22.33 -4.33 17.41
CA MET A 96 -23.23 -3.32 17.94
C MET A 96 -24.68 -3.73 17.68
N LEU A 97 -25.39 -4.11 18.74
CA LEU A 97 -26.83 -4.32 18.69
C LEU A 97 -27.51 -2.96 18.64
N GLY A 98 -28.30 -2.71 17.59
CA GLY A 98 -28.91 -1.41 17.40
C GLY A 98 -30.36 -1.44 16.97
N ASN A 99 -31.07 -0.38 17.35
CA ASN A 99 -32.42 -0.09 16.91
C ASN A 99 -32.53 1.37 16.48
N TRP A 100 -33.22 1.63 15.38
CA TRP A 100 -33.36 2.95 14.79
C TRP A 100 -34.81 3.32 14.57
N SER A 101 -35.09 4.61 14.70
CA SER A 101 -36.35 5.26 14.31
C SER A 101 -36.07 6.31 13.26
N PHE A 102 -36.72 6.19 12.10
CA PHE A 102 -36.61 7.14 11.01
C PHE A 102 -37.88 7.99 10.90
N GLY A 103 -37.97 9.01 11.76
CA GLY A 103 -39.11 9.93 11.77
C GLY A 103 -40.41 9.36 12.36
N ASP A 104 -40.35 8.25 13.11
CA ASP A 104 -41.52 7.58 13.68
C ASP A 104 -41.65 7.82 15.19
N TYR A 105 -40.98 7.03 16.04
CA TYR A 105 -40.96 7.25 17.48
C TYR A 105 -39.77 8.12 17.91
N PHE A 106 -40.00 8.96 18.91
CA PHE A 106 -39.00 9.80 19.57
C PHE A 106 -39.32 9.86 21.08
N LYS A 107 -38.64 10.73 21.84
CA LYS A 107 -39.07 11.06 23.20
C LYS A 107 -40.47 11.73 23.19
N ARG A 108 -41.17 11.71 24.33
CA ARG A 108 -42.61 12.04 24.44
C ARG A 108 -42.96 13.54 24.31
N ARG A 109 -41.99 14.46 24.33
CA ARG A 109 -42.15 15.92 24.22
C ARG A 109 -40.95 16.56 23.50
N HIS A 110 -40.99 17.88 23.30
CA HIS A 110 -39.94 18.67 22.65
C HIS A 110 -39.48 19.78 23.59
N VAL A 111 -38.17 19.94 23.77
CA VAL A 111 -37.56 21.09 24.46
C VAL A 111 -36.57 21.76 23.50
N PRO A 112 -36.77 23.04 23.11
CA PRO A 112 -35.82 23.77 22.29
C PRO A 112 -34.55 24.16 23.09
N GLY A 113 -33.36 23.88 22.56
CA GLY A 113 -32.06 24.35 23.09
C GLY A 113 -31.08 23.27 23.56
N LEU A 114 -29.84 23.64 23.86
CA LEU A 114 -28.76 22.78 24.40
C LEU A 114 -28.71 22.79 25.94
N GLY A 115 -29.82 23.07 26.61
CA GLY A 115 -29.91 22.99 28.07
C GLY A 115 -29.91 21.54 28.58
N THR A 116 -29.96 21.35 29.90
CA THR A 116 -30.14 20.03 30.52
C THR A 116 -31.36 19.33 29.92
N ASP A 117 -31.21 18.06 29.55
CA ASP A 117 -32.27 17.23 28.97
C ASP A 117 -33.25 16.73 30.05
N GLU A 118 -34.01 17.67 30.62
CA GLU A 118 -35.00 17.42 31.68
C GLU A 118 -36.13 16.49 31.23
N GLU A 119 -36.38 16.43 29.92
CA GLU A 119 -37.33 15.48 29.36
C GLU A 119 -36.86 14.05 29.53
N CYS A 120 -35.61 13.75 29.18
CA CYS A 120 -35.00 12.43 29.40
C CYS A 120 -35.03 12.05 30.88
N ARG A 121 -34.64 12.98 31.76
CA ARG A 121 -34.67 12.79 33.22
C ARG A 121 -36.06 12.40 33.69
N LYS A 122 -37.09 13.12 33.24
CA LYS A 122 -38.49 12.85 33.59
C LYS A 122 -38.96 11.50 33.07
N ILE A 123 -38.63 11.12 31.84
CA ILE A 123 -38.99 9.81 31.27
C ILE A 123 -38.43 8.68 32.13
N TRP A 124 -37.17 8.77 32.58
CA TRP A 124 -36.58 7.78 33.47
C TRP A 124 -37.27 7.69 34.83
N LEU A 125 -37.63 8.83 35.43
CA LEU A 125 -38.41 8.88 36.68
C LEU A 125 -39.80 8.26 36.50
N ASP A 126 -40.49 8.58 35.41
CA ASP A 126 -41.85 8.08 35.11
C ASP A 126 -41.86 6.57 34.86
N ILE A 127 -40.77 6.00 34.33
CA ILE A 127 -40.59 4.54 34.15
C ILE A 127 -40.19 3.85 35.48
N GLY A 128 -39.86 4.63 36.52
CA GLY A 128 -39.60 4.13 37.87
C GLY A 128 -38.12 4.01 38.25
N VAL A 129 -37.19 4.63 37.50
CA VAL A 129 -35.78 4.67 37.89
C VAL A 129 -35.59 5.61 39.09
N PRO A 130 -34.93 5.17 40.19
CA PRO A 130 -34.68 6.04 41.34
C PRO A 130 -33.87 7.28 40.97
N ALA A 131 -34.25 8.44 41.52
CA ALA A 131 -33.60 9.72 41.21
C ALA A 131 -32.07 9.71 41.45
N GLY A 132 -31.58 8.99 42.47
CA GLY A 132 -30.15 8.85 42.76
C GLY A 132 -29.37 8.03 41.72
N ARG A 133 -30.05 7.36 40.79
CA ARG A 133 -29.44 6.61 39.68
C ARG A 133 -29.57 7.33 38.33
N ILE A 134 -30.06 8.57 38.32
CA ILE A 134 -30.16 9.41 37.14
C ILE A 134 -29.12 10.51 37.27
N LEU A 135 -28.00 10.33 36.57
CA LEU A 135 -26.80 11.15 36.73
C LEU A 135 -26.66 12.12 35.54
N PRO A 136 -26.50 13.43 35.78
CA PRO A 136 -26.24 14.38 34.71
C PRO A 136 -24.74 14.39 34.36
N PHE A 137 -24.42 14.28 33.07
CA PHE A 137 -23.08 14.57 32.55
C PHE A 137 -23.12 15.65 31.47
N GLY A 138 -21.95 16.25 31.20
CA GLY A 138 -21.80 17.28 30.19
C GLY A 138 -21.78 16.74 28.77
N MET A 139 -21.60 17.64 27.78
CA MET A 139 -21.56 17.27 26.36
C MET A 139 -20.45 16.28 26.01
N LYS A 140 -19.38 16.19 26.81
CA LYS A 140 -18.31 15.22 26.60
C LYS A 140 -18.83 13.78 26.64
N ASP A 141 -19.80 13.50 27.51
CA ASP A 141 -20.26 12.14 27.79
C ASP A 141 -21.72 11.91 27.33
N ASN A 142 -22.57 12.95 27.34
CA ASN A 142 -23.99 12.81 26.94
C ASN A 142 -24.40 13.64 25.72
N PHE A 143 -23.45 13.95 24.83
CA PHE A 143 -23.75 14.47 23.50
C PHE A 143 -22.99 13.67 22.44
N TRP A 144 -23.74 12.94 21.62
CA TRP A 144 -23.17 12.08 20.59
C TRP A 144 -23.09 12.81 19.26
N GLU A 145 -21.94 12.71 18.59
CA GLU A 145 -21.72 13.26 17.26
C GLU A 145 -20.88 12.34 16.37
N MET A 146 -21.18 12.36 15.07
CA MET A 146 -20.43 11.62 14.07
C MET A 146 -19.19 12.41 13.63
N SER A 147 -17.98 11.96 14.02
CA SER A 147 -16.65 12.43 13.58
C SER A 147 -16.54 13.93 13.22
N GLY A 148 -17.07 14.82 14.06
CA GLY A 148 -16.97 16.29 13.93
C GLY A 148 -17.97 16.99 13.01
N VAL A 149 -18.57 16.31 12.02
CA VAL A 149 -19.58 16.87 11.09
C VAL A 149 -20.63 15.80 10.77
N GLY A 150 -21.91 16.18 10.85
CA GLY A 150 -23.04 15.32 10.52
C GLY A 150 -24.09 15.21 11.61
N PRO A 151 -25.01 14.23 11.52
CA PRO A 151 -26.08 14.05 12.49
C PRO A 151 -25.56 13.86 13.92
N CYS A 152 -26.19 14.53 14.86
CA CYS A 152 -25.80 14.53 16.27
C CYS A 152 -26.99 14.86 17.19
N GLY A 153 -26.79 14.66 18.48
CA GLY A 153 -27.79 14.99 19.49
C GLY A 153 -27.39 14.57 20.91
N PRO A 154 -28.19 14.99 21.91
CA PRO A 154 -28.03 14.48 23.26
C PRO A 154 -28.26 12.97 23.28
N CYS A 155 -27.64 12.30 24.24
CA CYS A 155 -27.82 10.88 24.44
C CYS A 155 -28.02 10.53 25.91
N SER A 156 -28.53 9.32 26.15
CA SER A 156 -28.70 8.74 27.48
C SER A 156 -28.05 7.37 27.49
N GLU A 157 -27.24 7.10 28.50
CA GLU A 157 -26.52 5.82 28.62
C GLU A 157 -27.06 4.99 29.77
N ILE A 158 -27.03 3.66 29.60
CA ILE A 158 -27.37 2.68 30.62
C ILE A 158 -26.08 1.98 31.05
N HIS A 159 -25.72 2.17 32.31
CA HIS A 159 -24.57 1.55 32.95
C HIS A 159 -25.00 0.40 33.87
N TYR A 160 -24.17 -0.64 33.96
CA TYR A 160 -24.41 -1.82 34.78
C TYR A 160 -23.29 -2.01 35.81
N ASP A 161 -23.65 -2.07 37.10
CA ASP A 161 -22.73 -2.45 38.18
C ASP A 161 -22.71 -3.97 38.34
N ARG A 162 -21.56 -4.58 38.03
CA ARG A 162 -21.34 -6.02 38.13
C ARG A 162 -21.27 -6.53 39.56
N ILE A 163 -20.95 -5.69 40.54
CA ILE A 163 -20.86 -6.09 41.96
C ILE A 163 -22.26 -6.14 42.57
N GLY A 164 -23.08 -5.11 42.33
CA GLY A 164 -24.43 -5.02 42.91
C GLY A 164 -24.41 -4.80 44.43
N GLY A 165 -25.59 -4.60 45.01
CA GLY A 165 -25.74 -4.42 46.47
C GLY A 165 -25.10 -3.14 47.04
N ARG A 166 -24.68 -2.20 46.19
CA ARG A 166 -24.04 -0.93 46.57
C ARG A 166 -24.55 0.24 45.73
N ASP A 167 -24.22 1.46 46.14
CA ASP A 167 -24.32 2.62 45.26
C ASP A 167 -23.01 2.78 44.47
N ALA A 168 -23.12 2.73 43.14
CA ALA A 168 -22.00 2.83 42.21
C ALA A 168 -22.05 4.10 41.36
N SER A 169 -22.94 5.05 41.71
CA SER A 169 -23.14 6.31 40.97
C SER A 169 -21.85 7.08 40.70
N HIS A 170 -20.98 7.18 41.71
CA HIS A 170 -19.68 7.86 41.65
C HIS A 170 -18.63 7.19 40.76
N LEU A 171 -18.88 5.97 40.28
CA LEU A 171 -18.00 5.21 39.40
C LEU A 171 -18.43 5.24 37.92
N VAL A 172 -19.60 5.82 37.64
CA VAL A 172 -20.11 5.97 36.27
C VAL A 172 -19.22 6.96 35.51
N ASN A 173 -18.80 6.61 34.29
CA ASN A 173 -17.88 7.38 33.45
C ASN A 173 -16.48 7.63 34.05
N THR A 174 -16.02 6.79 34.98
CA THR A 174 -14.66 6.83 35.55
C THR A 174 -13.76 5.70 35.04
N ASP A 175 -14.11 5.05 33.94
CA ASP A 175 -13.41 3.87 33.38
C ASP A 175 -13.26 2.69 34.37
N HIS A 176 -14.18 2.57 35.34
CA HIS A 176 -14.12 1.52 36.35
C HIS A 176 -14.57 0.16 35.77
N PRO A 177 -13.77 -0.92 35.85
CA PRO A 177 -14.03 -2.18 35.12
C PRO A 177 -15.32 -2.92 35.56
N MET A 178 -15.77 -2.70 36.79
CA MET A 178 -17.01 -3.28 37.31
C MET A 178 -18.27 -2.45 37.05
N VAL A 179 -18.15 -1.24 36.49
CA VAL A 179 -19.29 -0.38 36.14
C VAL A 179 -19.17 -0.06 34.66
N VAL A 180 -19.92 -0.80 33.86
CA VAL A 180 -19.77 -0.81 32.41
C VAL A 180 -20.97 -0.16 31.72
N GLU A 181 -20.69 0.71 30.77
CA GLU A 181 -21.69 1.19 29.81
C GLU A 181 -22.14 0.01 28.93
N ILE A 182 -23.43 -0.28 28.94
CA ILE A 182 -24.04 -1.36 28.13
C ILE A 182 -24.71 -0.79 26.90
N TRP A 183 -25.51 0.28 27.05
CA TRP A 183 -26.40 0.76 26.00
C TRP A 183 -26.42 2.29 25.94
N ASN A 184 -26.18 2.85 24.76
CA ASN A 184 -26.31 4.27 24.48
C ASN A 184 -27.54 4.55 23.61
N LEU A 185 -28.37 5.50 24.03
CA LEU A 185 -29.59 5.94 23.35
C LEU A 185 -29.40 7.38 22.87
N VAL A 186 -29.16 7.56 21.58
CA VAL A 186 -28.92 8.85 20.94
C VAL A 186 -30.20 9.41 20.34
N PHE A 187 -30.48 10.68 20.66
CA PHE A 187 -31.65 11.41 20.20
C PHE A 187 -31.22 12.39 19.12
N ILE A 188 -31.07 11.88 17.90
CA ILE A 188 -30.57 12.64 16.77
C ILE A 188 -31.60 13.71 16.38
N GLN A 189 -31.20 14.97 16.57
CA GLN A 189 -32.09 16.11 16.38
C GLN A 189 -31.40 17.33 15.74
N HIS A 190 -30.08 17.26 15.57
CA HIS A 190 -29.23 18.27 14.94
C HIS A 190 -28.32 17.65 13.89
N CYS A 191 -27.79 18.48 13.01
CA CYS A 191 -26.66 18.19 12.15
C CYS A 191 -25.58 19.23 12.44
N LYS A 192 -24.41 18.79 12.89
CA LYS A 192 -23.24 19.64 13.10
C LYS A 192 -22.60 19.96 11.75
N GLU A 193 -22.45 21.24 11.44
CA GLU A 193 -21.78 21.73 10.24
C GLU A 193 -20.27 21.87 10.46
N ALA A 194 -19.52 22.05 9.38
CA ALA A 194 -18.05 22.16 9.42
C ALA A 194 -17.52 23.33 10.25
N ASN A 195 -18.32 24.40 10.41
CA ASN A 195 -18.03 25.54 11.28
C ASN A 195 -18.39 25.30 12.76
N GLY A 196 -18.86 24.09 13.11
CA GLY A 196 -19.29 23.71 14.46
C GLY A 196 -20.73 24.12 14.82
N VAL A 197 -21.45 24.81 13.93
CA VAL A 197 -22.85 25.22 14.16
C VAL A 197 -23.77 23.99 14.11
N LEU A 198 -24.71 23.92 15.05
CA LEU A 198 -25.72 22.87 15.10
C LEU A 198 -27.00 23.32 14.38
N ARG A 199 -27.27 22.76 13.20
CA ARG A 199 -28.50 23.00 12.45
C ARG A 199 -29.58 22.00 12.88
N PRO A 200 -30.81 22.42 13.21
CA PRO A 200 -31.90 21.50 13.48
C PRO A 200 -32.22 20.63 12.25
N LEU A 201 -32.46 19.34 12.46
CA LEU A 201 -32.97 18.44 11.42
C LEU A 201 -34.49 18.63 11.23
N SER A 202 -34.95 18.45 9.98
CA SER A 202 -36.37 18.53 9.59
C SER A 202 -37.24 17.46 10.27
N SER A 203 -36.65 16.30 10.52
CA SER A 203 -37.24 15.18 11.26
C SER A 203 -36.34 14.79 12.43
N LYS A 204 -36.86 13.98 13.36
CA LYS A 204 -36.12 13.47 14.52
C LYS A 204 -35.89 11.98 14.36
N TYR A 205 -34.74 11.52 14.84
CA TYR A 205 -34.29 10.14 14.64
C TYR A 205 -33.78 9.56 15.96
N ILE A 206 -33.99 8.27 16.16
CA ILE A 206 -33.36 7.53 17.26
C ILE A 206 -32.27 6.65 16.68
N ASP A 207 -31.11 6.68 17.34
CA ASP A 207 -30.01 5.75 17.14
C ASP A 207 -29.68 5.14 18.49
N CYS A 208 -29.76 3.82 18.61
CA CYS A 208 -29.37 3.12 19.83
C CYS A 208 -28.26 2.13 19.50
N GLY A 209 -27.23 2.11 20.34
CA GLY A 209 -26.10 1.19 20.21
C GLY A 209 -25.80 0.50 21.54
N MET A 210 -25.90 -0.82 21.57
CA MET A 210 -25.57 -1.65 22.70
C MET A 210 -24.36 -2.53 22.36
N GLY A 211 -23.34 -2.53 23.22
CA GLY A 211 -22.16 -3.36 23.04
C GLY A 211 -22.49 -4.83 23.30
N PHE A 212 -22.53 -5.65 22.25
CA PHE A 212 -22.99 -7.03 22.34
C PHE A 212 -22.13 -7.88 23.29
N GLU A 213 -20.80 -7.84 23.13
CA GLU A 213 -19.85 -8.55 23.97
C GLU A 213 -20.00 -8.19 25.46
N ARG A 214 -20.28 -6.90 25.75
CA ARG A 214 -20.52 -6.41 27.11
C ARG A 214 -21.83 -6.94 27.68
N LEU A 215 -22.90 -6.96 26.89
CA LEU A 215 -24.18 -7.53 27.30
C LEU A 215 -24.02 -9.03 27.59
N VAL A 216 -23.35 -9.78 26.71
CA VAL A 216 -23.13 -11.22 26.87
C VAL A 216 -22.37 -11.49 28.17
N SER A 217 -21.30 -10.74 28.46
CA SER A 217 -20.56 -10.94 29.71
C SER A 217 -21.39 -10.61 30.94
N VAL A 218 -22.27 -9.60 30.91
CA VAL A 218 -23.19 -9.32 32.02
C VAL A 218 -24.20 -10.46 32.22
N VAL A 219 -24.85 -10.92 31.16
CA VAL A 219 -25.87 -11.98 31.22
C VAL A 219 -25.26 -13.31 31.70
N GLN A 220 -24.07 -13.64 31.23
CA GLN A 220 -23.32 -14.83 31.62
C GLN A 220 -22.56 -14.69 32.94
N GLN A 221 -22.71 -13.55 33.64
CA GLN A 221 -22.06 -13.26 34.92
C GLN A 221 -20.53 -13.41 34.86
N LYS A 222 -19.94 -12.98 33.75
CA LYS A 222 -18.49 -12.92 33.54
C LYS A 222 -17.96 -11.54 33.90
N THR A 223 -16.71 -11.51 34.37
CA THR A 223 -16.00 -10.27 34.67
C THR A 223 -15.30 -9.69 33.45
N SER A 224 -15.01 -10.52 32.45
CA SER A 224 -14.47 -10.12 31.16
C SER A 224 -15.36 -10.53 30.00
N ASN A 225 -15.34 -9.76 28.92
CA ASN A 225 -15.90 -10.16 27.64
C ASN A 225 -15.19 -11.39 27.07
N TYR A 226 -13.89 -11.54 27.35
CA TYR A 226 -13.07 -12.66 26.86
C TYR A 226 -13.40 -14.01 27.54
N ASP A 227 -14.11 -14.00 28.68
CA ASP A 227 -14.50 -15.20 29.41
C ASP A 227 -15.85 -15.78 28.94
N THR A 228 -16.43 -15.22 27.88
CA THR A 228 -17.73 -15.60 27.34
C THR A 228 -17.61 -16.69 26.28
N ASP A 229 -18.75 -17.26 25.89
CA ASP A 229 -18.84 -18.21 24.77
C ASP A 229 -18.43 -17.61 23.40
N LEU A 230 -18.29 -16.28 23.29
CA LEU A 230 -17.79 -15.61 22.09
C LEU A 230 -16.28 -15.78 21.86
N PHE A 231 -15.50 -15.88 22.94
CA PHE A 231 -14.03 -15.88 22.89
C PHE A 231 -13.41 -17.18 23.39
N THR A 232 -14.05 -17.85 24.36
CA THR A 232 -13.52 -19.10 24.94
C THR A 232 -13.22 -20.18 23.90
N PRO A 233 -13.98 -20.39 22.81
CA PRO A 233 -13.60 -21.36 21.77
C PRO A 233 -12.31 -21.00 21.05
N ILE A 234 -12.08 -19.70 20.80
CA ILE A 234 -10.86 -19.21 20.14
C ILE A 234 -9.67 -19.33 21.09
N ILE A 235 -9.84 -18.95 22.36
CA ILE A 235 -8.81 -19.08 23.40
C ILE A 235 -8.43 -20.55 23.60
N HIS A 236 -9.39 -21.46 23.66
CA HIS A 236 -9.12 -22.90 23.74
C HIS A 236 -8.35 -23.41 22.52
N GLU A 237 -8.65 -22.91 21.32
CA GLU A 237 -7.88 -23.30 20.13
C GLU A 237 -6.43 -22.80 20.24
N ILE A 238 -6.21 -21.56 20.67
CA ILE A 238 -4.86 -21.02 20.93
C ILE A 238 -4.11 -21.88 21.98
N GLN A 239 -4.79 -22.29 23.05
CA GLN A 239 -4.21 -23.13 24.11
C GLN A 239 -3.71 -24.48 23.60
N LYS A 240 -4.36 -25.08 22.59
CA LYS A 240 -3.92 -26.36 22.00
C LYS A 240 -2.57 -26.27 21.32
N HIS A 241 -2.25 -25.09 20.79
CA HIS A 241 -1.00 -24.82 20.06
C HIS A 241 0.05 -24.14 20.95
N THR A 242 -0.22 -24.01 22.24
CA THR A 242 0.61 -23.28 23.21
C THR A 242 1.25 -24.26 24.20
N ALA A 243 2.42 -23.90 24.73
CA ALA A 243 3.09 -24.69 25.77
C ALA A 243 2.19 -24.87 27.01
N ALA A 244 2.27 -26.04 27.65
CA ALA A 244 1.45 -26.38 28.84
C ALA A 244 1.62 -25.38 30.02
N THR A 245 2.73 -24.65 30.08
CA THR A 245 3.02 -23.63 31.10
C THR A 245 2.35 -22.27 30.84
N HIS A 246 1.80 -22.03 29.65
CA HIS A 246 1.21 -20.75 29.24
C HIS A 246 -0.31 -20.86 29.06
N GLN A 247 -1.02 -21.29 30.11
CA GLN A 247 -2.48 -21.44 30.07
C GLN A 247 -3.20 -20.14 30.41
N TYR A 248 -4.37 -19.92 29.79
CA TYR A 248 -5.23 -18.79 30.10
C TYR A 248 -5.87 -18.95 31.49
N GLN A 249 -5.74 -17.91 32.31
CA GLN A 249 -6.25 -17.82 33.68
C GLN A 249 -7.14 -16.58 33.90
N GLY A 250 -7.24 -15.69 32.90
CA GLY A 250 -8.09 -14.50 32.99
C GLY A 250 -7.53 -13.39 33.89
N ARG A 251 -6.21 -13.31 34.08
CA ARG A 251 -5.57 -12.28 34.91
C ARG A 251 -5.41 -10.97 34.15
N PHE A 252 -5.32 -9.86 34.89
CA PHE A 252 -5.17 -8.49 34.37
C PHE A 252 -4.12 -7.71 35.17
N GLY A 253 -3.49 -6.71 34.54
CA GLY A 253 -2.60 -5.76 35.21
C GLY A 253 -1.47 -6.44 36.01
N ASP A 254 -1.31 -6.05 37.26
CA ASP A 254 -0.26 -6.57 38.16
C ASP A 254 -0.35 -8.08 38.44
N TYR A 255 -1.50 -8.70 38.13
CA TYR A 255 -1.70 -10.15 38.27
C TYR A 255 -1.26 -10.93 37.02
N ASP A 256 -1.08 -10.26 35.87
CA ASP A 256 -0.65 -10.85 34.59
C ASP A 256 0.79 -10.40 34.27
N LYS A 257 1.72 -10.64 35.22
CA LYS A 257 3.12 -10.15 35.12
C LYS A 257 3.91 -10.74 33.96
N ASP A 258 3.52 -11.94 33.52
CA ASP A 258 4.09 -12.65 32.38
C ASP A 258 3.45 -12.22 31.04
N GLY A 259 2.32 -11.49 31.10
CA GLY A 259 1.59 -10.99 29.93
C GLY A 259 0.88 -12.08 29.13
N ILE A 260 0.75 -13.29 29.68
CA ILE A 260 0.19 -14.44 28.97
C ILE A 260 -1.30 -14.23 28.71
N ASP A 261 -2.06 -13.79 29.71
CA ASP A 261 -3.51 -13.60 29.54
C ASP A 261 -3.81 -12.44 28.58
N ALA A 262 -3.01 -11.37 28.62
CA ALA A 262 -3.06 -10.29 27.65
C ALA A 262 -2.79 -10.78 26.22
N ALA A 263 -1.82 -11.67 26.04
CA ALA A 263 -1.51 -12.25 24.73
C ALA A 263 -2.68 -13.07 24.16
N TYR A 264 -3.33 -13.90 24.97
CA TYR A 264 -4.54 -14.62 24.56
C TYR A 264 -5.66 -13.68 24.09
N ARG A 265 -5.90 -12.61 24.84
CA ARG A 265 -6.91 -11.59 24.50
C ARG A 265 -6.57 -10.86 23.20
N ILE A 266 -5.32 -10.43 23.03
CA ILE A 266 -4.84 -9.75 21.82
C ILE A 266 -4.97 -10.66 20.60
N THR A 267 -4.45 -11.89 20.69
CA THR A 267 -4.44 -12.83 19.57
C THR A 267 -5.88 -13.20 19.16
N SER A 268 -6.76 -13.48 20.12
CA SER A 268 -8.17 -13.82 19.81
C SER A 268 -8.95 -12.64 19.22
N ASP A 269 -8.86 -11.44 19.80
CA ASP A 269 -9.54 -10.24 19.30
C ASP A 269 -9.08 -9.84 17.90
N HIS A 270 -7.77 -9.72 17.70
CA HIS A 270 -7.22 -9.26 16.43
C HIS A 270 -7.49 -10.25 15.30
N MET A 271 -7.48 -11.56 15.58
CA MET A 271 -7.84 -12.55 14.57
C MET A 271 -9.33 -12.52 14.21
N ARG A 272 -10.24 -12.21 15.15
CA ARG A 272 -11.65 -11.92 14.81
C ARG A 272 -11.73 -10.73 13.85
N ALA A 273 -11.06 -9.63 14.17
CA ALA A 273 -11.04 -8.42 13.35
C ALA A 273 -10.46 -8.66 11.94
N VAL A 274 -9.33 -9.36 11.85
CA VAL A 274 -8.70 -9.72 10.57
C VAL A 274 -9.61 -10.62 9.74
N THR A 275 -10.23 -11.64 10.35
CA THR A 275 -11.13 -12.57 9.65
C THR A 275 -12.33 -11.84 9.07
N VAL A 276 -12.97 -10.96 9.85
CA VAL A 276 -14.10 -10.15 9.40
C VAL A 276 -13.69 -9.21 8.26
N ALA A 277 -12.59 -8.48 8.44
CA ALA A 277 -12.10 -7.52 7.46
C ALA A 277 -11.73 -8.17 6.12
N LEU A 278 -11.06 -9.32 6.14
CA LEU A 278 -10.72 -10.07 4.93
C LEU A 278 -11.98 -10.65 4.25
N SER A 279 -12.94 -11.12 5.04
CA SER A 279 -14.23 -11.61 4.54
C SER A 279 -15.05 -10.52 3.84
N ASP A 280 -14.93 -9.27 4.30
CA ASP A 280 -15.54 -8.09 3.70
C ASP A 280 -14.74 -7.50 2.51
N GLY A 281 -13.68 -8.20 2.07
CA GLY A 281 -12.96 -7.88 0.83
C GLY A 281 -11.73 -6.98 1.01
N ILE A 282 -11.15 -6.88 2.22
CA ILE A 282 -9.78 -6.36 2.37
C ILE A 282 -8.77 -7.44 1.96
N ASN A 283 -7.65 -7.02 1.37
CA ASN A 283 -6.50 -7.87 1.13
C ASN A 283 -5.25 -7.24 1.74
N PHE A 284 -4.35 -8.05 2.31
CA PHE A 284 -3.07 -7.61 2.88
C PHE A 284 -2.15 -6.83 1.91
N SER A 285 -2.44 -6.89 0.60
CA SER A 285 -1.71 -6.22 -0.47
C SER A 285 -2.53 -5.20 -1.27
N ASP A 286 -3.76 -4.88 -0.87
CA ASP A 286 -4.62 -3.95 -1.62
C ASP A 286 -4.08 -2.50 -1.57
N LYS A 287 -3.55 -2.06 -2.72
CA LYS A 287 -3.02 -0.70 -2.94
C LYS A 287 -4.11 0.37 -3.08
N ASN A 288 -5.37 0.01 -3.36
CA ASN A 288 -6.48 0.95 -3.45
C ASN A 288 -7.00 1.35 -2.06
N ARG A 289 -6.86 0.45 -1.07
CA ARG A 289 -7.33 0.64 0.31
C ARG A 289 -6.18 0.74 1.30
N ARG A 290 -5.11 1.48 0.96
CA ARG A 290 -3.84 1.51 1.73
C ARG A 290 -4.05 1.76 3.23
N LYS A 291 -4.95 2.67 3.62
CA LYS A 291 -5.23 2.99 5.04
C LYS A 291 -5.83 1.78 5.77
N ASN A 292 -6.86 1.16 5.21
CA ASN A 292 -7.48 -0.06 5.73
C ASN A 292 -6.50 -1.22 5.79
N THR A 293 -5.86 -1.50 4.65
CA THR A 293 -4.88 -2.57 4.49
C THR A 293 -3.76 -2.45 5.51
N ARG A 294 -3.26 -1.23 5.77
CA ARG A 294 -2.24 -0.98 6.79
C ARG A 294 -2.71 -1.36 8.19
N LYS A 295 -3.93 -0.96 8.57
CA LYS A 295 -4.49 -1.23 9.91
C LYS A 295 -4.74 -2.72 10.14
N ILE A 296 -5.28 -3.42 9.14
CA ILE A 296 -5.48 -4.89 9.22
C ILE A 296 -4.15 -5.63 9.25
N ASN A 297 -3.15 -5.20 8.46
CA ASN A 297 -1.78 -5.73 8.56
C ASN A 297 -1.18 -5.52 9.96
N GLU A 298 -1.45 -4.38 10.61
CA GLU A 298 -0.95 -4.09 11.95
C GLU A 298 -1.55 -5.02 13.01
N LEU A 299 -2.88 -5.21 12.99
CA LEU A 299 -3.57 -6.17 13.85
C LEU A 299 -3.06 -7.60 13.64
N PHE A 300 -2.96 -8.03 12.37
CA PHE A 300 -2.51 -9.38 12.04
C PHE A 300 -1.10 -9.63 12.57
N LYS A 301 -0.17 -8.70 12.31
CA LYS A 301 1.20 -8.79 12.81
C LYS A 301 1.22 -8.88 14.34
N ARG A 302 0.47 -8.03 15.03
CA ARG A 302 0.41 -8.05 16.50
C ARG A 302 -0.15 -9.39 17.01
N ALA A 303 -1.22 -9.91 16.41
CA ALA A 303 -1.76 -11.22 16.77
C ALA A 303 -0.73 -12.35 16.60
N THR A 304 -0.01 -12.37 15.48
CA THR A 304 1.00 -13.37 15.16
C THR A 304 2.20 -13.30 16.11
N ILE A 305 2.68 -12.10 16.44
CA ILE A 305 3.81 -11.95 17.39
C ILE A 305 3.42 -12.42 18.78
N TYR A 306 2.28 -11.97 19.31
CA TYR A 306 1.84 -12.39 20.65
C TYR A 306 1.54 -13.90 20.69
N GLY A 307 0.91 -14.44 19.64
CA GLY A 307 0.67 -15.88 19.52
C GLY A 307 1.96 -16.70 19.51
N CYS A 308 2.91 -16.37 18.64
CA CYS A 308 4.09 -17.22 18.47
C CYS A 308 5.22 -16.92 19.46
N GLU A 309 5.46 -15.66 19.84
CA GLU A 309 6.60 -15.29 20.68
C GLU A 309 6.27 -15.22 22.18
N VAL A 310 5.02 -14.89 22.55
CA VAL A 310 4.61 -14.85 23.97
C VAL A 310 3.95 -16.17 24.37
N LEU A 311 2.97 -16.64 23.60
CA LEU A 311 2.28 -17.89 23.92
C LEU A 311 3.09 -19.12 23.48
N GLY A 312 3.90 -18.99 22.43
CA GLY A 312 4.72 -20.10 21.93
C GLY A 312 4.00 -20.96 20.90
N MET A 313 3.01 -20.39 20.20
CA MET A 313 2.39 -21.04 19.05
C MET A 313 3.42 -21.35 17.96
N GLU A 314 3.25 -22.48 17.28
CA GLU A 314 4.09 -22.81 16.12
C GLU A 314 3.92 -21.76 15.02
N ARG A 315 5.00 -21.41 14.33
CA ARG A 315 4.91 -20.56 13.13
C ARG A 315 4.01 -21.25 12.09
N MET A 316 3.28 -20.46 11.32
CA MET A 316 2.32 -20.93 10.31
C MET A 316 1.04 -21.56 10.89
N SER A 317 0.65 -21.18 12.11
CA SER A 317 -0.55 -21.71 12.78
C SER A 317 -1.70 -20.71 12.90
N MET A 318 -1.51 -19.44 12.53
CA MET A 318 -2.54 -18.40 12.72
C MET A 318 -3.80 -18.67 11.88
N ASN A 319 -3.64 -19.33 10.74
CA ASN A 319 -4.76 -19.73 9.88
C ASN A 319 -5.70 -20.76 10.52
N LEU A 320 -5.24 -21.49 11.56
CA LEU A 320 -6.06 -22.47 12.29
C LEU A 320 -7.17 -21.82 13.12
N LEU A 321 -7.02 -20.53 13.45
CA LEU A 321 -8.02 -19.78 14.21
C LEU A 321 -9.21 -19.35 13.35
N VAL A 322 -9.03 -19.23 12.03
CA VAL A 322 -10.05 -18.75 11.09
C VAL A 322 -11.31 -19.63 11.12
N PRO A 323 -11.24 -20.98 10.98
CA PRO A 323 -12.44 -21.82 11.04
C PRO A 323 -13.23 -21.70 12.36
N ILE A 324 -12.55 -21.54 13.50
CA ILE A 324 -13.21 -21.36 14.81
C ILE A 324 -13.97 -20.04 14.85
N ILE A 325 -13.38 -18.97 14.30
CA ILE A 325 -14.01 -17.66 14.19
C ILE A 325 -15.22 -17.72 13.24
N VAL A 326 -15.10 -18.40 12.11
CA VAL A 326 -16.21 -18.61 11.17
C VAL A 326 -17.35 -19.37 11.84
N GLN A 327 -17.07 -20.38 12.66
CA GLN A 327 -18.11 -21.10 13.41
C GLN A 327 -18.90 -20.18 14.36
N GLN A 328 -18.24 -19.18 14.96
CA GLN A 328 -18.89 -18.22 15.86
C GLN A 328 -19.73 -17.17 15.13
N LEU A 329 -19.23 -16.68 13.99
CA LEU A 329 -19.80 -15.51 13.31
C LEU A 329 -20.63 -15.85 12.06
N GLY A 330 -20.35 -16.98 11.40
CA GLY A 330 -20.86 -17.32 10.07
C GLY A 330 -22.38 -17.43 9.97
N GLU A 331 -23.04 -17.97 11.00
CA GLU A 331 -24.50 -18.06 11.04
C GLU A 331 -25.17 -16.68 11.04
N THR A 332 -24.56 -15.70 11.72
CA THR A 332 -25.07 -14.32 11.77
C THR A 332 -24.63 -13.52 10.54
N TYR A 333 -23.45 -13.84 9.98
CA TYR A 333 -22.81 -13.13 8.87
C TYR A 333 -22.38 -14.13 7.78
N PRO A 334 -23.30 -14.57 6.90
CA PRO A 334 -23.05 -15.64 5.94
C PRO A 334 -21.90 -15.37 4.96
N GLU A 335 -21.58 -14.11 4.70
CA GLU A 335 -20.43 -13.68 3.91
C GLU A 335 -19.08 -14.13 4.50
N ILE A 336 -18.99 -14.25 5.83
CA ILE A 336 -17.79 -14.74 6.52
C ILE A 336 -17.60 -16.24 6.25
N GLU A 337 -18.68 -17.01 6.29
CA GLU A 337 -18.67 -18.44 5.98
C GLU A 337 -18.31 -18.70 4.50
N LYS A 338 -18.92 -17.95 3.58
CA LYS A 338 -18.66 -18.07 2.14
C LYS A 338 -17.19 -17.84 1.77
N ASN A 339 -16.50 -16.95 2.48
CA ASN A 339 -15.13 -16.56 2.17
C ASN A 339 -14.06 -17.31 2.97
N GLN A 340 -14.44 -18.26 3.84
CA GLN A 340 -13.53 -18.95 4.75
C GLN A 340 -12.23 -19.45 4.09
N HIS A 341 -12.32 -20.17 2.96
CA HIS A 341 -11.15 -20.72 2.28
C HIS A 341 -10.18 -19.62 1.81
N GLY A 342 -10.70 -18.53 1.26
CA GLY A 342 -9.88 -17.40 0.82
C GLY A 342 -9.19 -16.69 1.99
N VAL A 343 -9.88 -16.56 3.13
CA VAL A 343 -9.33 -15.95 4.34
C VAL A 343 -8.23 -16.82 4.96
N VAL A 344 -8.44 -18.14 5.05
CA VAL A 344 -7.42 -19.09 5.54
C VAL A 344 -6.13 -18.97 4.73
N GLU A 345 -6.24 -18.96 3.40
CA GLU A 345 -5.07 -18.87 2.52
C GLU A 345 -4.39 -17.49 2.61
N ALA A 346 -5.16 -16.40 2.65
CA ALA A 346 -4.61 -15.05 2.81
C ALA A 346 -3.82 -14.89 4.12
N VAL A 347 -4.35 -15.42 5.23
CA VAL A 347 -3.67 -15.44 6.53
C VAL A 347 -2.37 -16.25 6.46
N ARG A 348 -2.42 -17.45 5.85
CA ARG A 348 -1.24 -18.32 5.70
C ARG A 348 -0.12 -17.62 4.92
N VAL A 349 -0.44 -17.04 3.76
CA VAL A 349 0.53 -16.35 2.89
C VAL A 349 1.13 -15.13 3.59
N GLU A 350 0.32 -14.34 4.28
CA GLU A 350 0.82 -13.16 4.98
C GLU A 350 1.67 -13.53 6.20
N GLU A 351 1.33 -14.62 6.91
CA GLU A 351 2.16 -15.12 8.00
C GLU A 351 3.55 -15.52 7.51
N GLU A 352 3.63 -16.23 6.39
CA GLU A 352 4.89 -16.62 5.76
C GLU A 352 5.74 -15.39 5.40
N ARG A 353 5.10 -14.37 4.81
CA ARG A 353 5.74 -13.10 4.45
C ARG A 353 6.30 -12.39 5.68
N LEU A 354 5.54 -12.34 6.78
CA LEU A 354 5.96 -11.73 8.03
C LEU A 354 7.20 -12.42 8.61
N TRP A 355 7.21 -13.76 8.66
CA TRP A 355 8.36 -14.49 9.20
C TRP A 355 9.61 -14.33 8.35
N LYS A 356 9.49 -14.35 7.01
CA LYS A 356 10.61 -14.04 6.10
C LYS A 356 11.19 -12.65 6.40
N GLN A 357 10.34 -11.64 6.55
CA GLN A 357 10.76 -10.27 6.88
C GLN A 357 11.45 -10.19 8.25
N ARG A 358 10.93 -10.88 9.28
CA ARG A 358 11.55 -10.90 10.62
C ARG A 358 12.88 -11.61 10.65
N ASP A 359 13.00 -12.76 9.99
CA ASP A 359 14.23 -13.54 9.96
C ASP A 359 15.36 -12.74 9.27
N GLU A 360 15.02 -11.98 8.23
CA GLU A 360 15.91 -10.97 7.64
C GLU A 360 16.31 -9.86 8.62
N GLY A 361 15.34 -9.27 9.32
CA GLY A 361 15.64 -8.25 10.35
C GLY A 361 16.54 -8.77 11.46
N MET A 362 16.34 -10.01 11.88
CA MET A 362 17.14 -10.68 12.90
C MET A 362 18.58 -10.89 12.43
N ARG A 363 18.76 -11.25 11.15
CA ARG A 363 20.08 -11.32 10.50
C ARG A 363 20.74 -9.94 10.46
N HIS A 364 20.01 -8.88 10.10
CA HIS A 364 20.55 -7.51 10.12
C HIS A 364 20.97 -7.05 11.52
N LEU A 365 20.15 -7.33 12.54
CA LEU A 365 20.47 -7.01 13.92
C LEU A 365 21.74 -7.73 14.40
N LYS A 366 21.86 -9.03 14.12
CA LYS A 366 23.07 -9.82 14.43
C LYS A 366 24.30 -9.26 13.72
N GLU A 367 24.16 -8.80 12.48
CA GLU A 367 25.26 -8.20 11.74
C GLU A 367 25.67 -6.84 12.30
N MET A 368 24.72 -5.98 12.70
CA MET A 368 25.03 -4.70 13.38
C MET A 368 25.81 -4.91 14.67
N PHE A 369 25.48 -5.95 15.43
CA PHE A 369 26.25 -6.32 16.62
C PHE A 369 27.65 -6.84 16.29
N ARG A 370 27.90 -7.34 15.07
CA ARG A 370 29.20 -7.88 14.63
C ARG A 370 30.11 -6.78 14.07
N THR A 371 29.53 -5.83 13.34
CA THR A 371 30.27 -4.81 12.57
C THR A 371 30.54 -3.52 13.33
N GLN A 372 29.88 -3.30 14.48
CA GLN A 372 30.22 -2.21 15.40
C GLN A 372 31.09 -2.73 16.55
N PRO A 373 32.43 -2.69 16.46
CA PRO A 373 33.27 -2.86 17.64
C PRO A 373 33.04 -1.65 18.59
N PRO A 374 32.92 -1.87 19.90
CA PRO A 374 32.52 -0.83 20.83
C PRO A 374 33.63 0.18 21.06
N ILE A 375 33.45 1.41 20.58
CA ILE A 375 34.07 2.59 21.22
C ILE A 375 33.30 2.90 22.52
N SER A 376 32.02 2.50 22.62
CA SER A 376 31.20 2.57 23.82
C SER A 376 30.37 1.29 24.00
N LYS A 377 29.99 0.95 25.25
CA LYS A 377 29.08 -0.17 25.57
C LYS A 377 27.60 0.13 25.24
N VAL A 378 27.33 1.05 24.31
CA VAL A 378 25.97 1.54 24.00
C VAL A 378 25.63 1.29 22.52
N PHE A 379 24.58 0.51 22.28
CA PHE A 379 23.97 0.29 20.98
C PHE A 379 23.06 1.48 20.61
N PRO A 380 23.29 2.16 19.49
CA PRO A 380 22.54 3.37 19.12
C PRO A 380 21.02 3.15 19.03
N GLY A 381 20.26 4.07 19.63
CA GLY A 381 18.80 4.05 19.66
C GLY A 381 18.20 4.19 18.26
N LYS A 382 18.90 4.87 17.33
CA LYS A 382 18.52 4.92 15.92
C LYS A 382 18.50 3.56 15.22
N PHE A 383 19.42 2.66 15.56
CA PHE A 383 19.45 1.32 14.95
C PHE A 383 18.39 0.41 15.57
N ALA A 384 18.19 0.52 16.89
CA ALA A 384 17.05 -0.10 17.54
C ALA A 384 15.73 0.39 16.93
N PHE A 385 15.60 1.70 16.66
CA PHE A 385 14.44 2.30 16.01
C PHE A 385 14.19 1.70 14.63
N ILE A 386 15.22 1.60 13.78
CA ILE A 386 15.07 1.06 12.44
C ILE A 386 14.72 -0.44 12.48
N ILE A 387 15.36 -1.22 13.35
CA ILE A 387 15.08 -2.65 13.50
C ILE A 387 13.63 -2.89 13.94
N VAL A 388 13.17 -2.13 14.94
CA VAL A 388 11.79 -2.21 15.45
C VAL A 388 10.79 -1.72 14.39
N GLN A 389 11.11 -0.67 13.63
CA GLN A 389 10.17 -0.10 12.66
C GLN A 389 10.08 -0.90 11.34
N ASN A 390 11.21 -1.37 10.81
CA ASN A 390 11.26 -2.04 9.50
C ASN A 390 10.99 -3.53 9.59
N TYR A 391 11.40 -4.18 10.69
CA TYR A 391 11.30 -5.63 10.83
C TYR A 391 10.40 -6.05 11.98
N ARG A 392 9.81 -5.08 12.72
CA ARG A 392 8.86 -5.30 13.82
C ARG A 392 9.41 -6.14 14.97
N ILE A 393 10.73 -6.27 15.08
CA ILE A 393 11.39 -6.94 16.20
C ILE A 393 11.18 -6.10 17.46
N GLU A 394 10.72 -6.70 18.56
CA GLU A 394 10.43 -5.93 19.77
C GLU A 394 11.68 -5.28 20.33
N LEU A 395 11.57 -4.02 20.80
CA LEU A 395 12.68 -3.32 21.42
C LEU A 395 13.29 -4.13 22.57
N GLN A 396 12.44 -4.82 23.34
CA GLN A 396 12.90 -5.62 24.46
C GLN A 396 13.78 -6.79 24.01
N LEU A 397 13.45 -7.45 22.89
CA LEU A 397 14.30 -8.47 22.28
C LEU A 397 15.63 -7.88 21.77
N VAL A 398 15.59 -6.69 21.15
CA VAL A 398 16.80 -5.95 20.77
C VAL A 398 17.69 -5.68 21.99
N LYS A 399 17.10 -5.22 23.10
CA LYS A 399 17.78 -4.97 24.37
C LYS A 399 18.38 -6.23 24.97
N GLN A 400 17.64 -7.34 24.98
CA GLN A 400 18.14 -8.63 25.46
C GLN A 400 19.32 -9.13 24.62
N MET A 401 19.23 -9.04 23.30
CA MET A 401 20.32 -9.47 22.41
C MET A 401 21.56 -8.57 22.49
N ALA A 402 21.37 -7.27 22.76
CA ALA A 402 22.44 -6.34 23.07
C ALA A 402 23.10 -6.70 24.41
N ALA A 403 22.31 -6.97 25.45
CA ALA A 403 22.79 -7.32 26.79
C ALA A 403 23.61 -8.62 26.81
N HIS A 404 23.21 -9.66 26.07
CA HIS A 404 24.01 -10.89 25.91
C HIS A 404 25.41 -10.66 25.30
N ARG A 405 25.61 -9.50 24.65
CA ARG A 405 26.90 -9.07 24.10
C ARG A 405 27.57 -7.96 24.93
N GLY A 406 27.06 -7.69 26.14
CA GLY A 406 27.59 -6.66 27.02
C GLY A 406 27.27 -5.22 26.59
N LEU A 407 26.26 -5.02 25.76
CA LEU A 407 25.81 -3.71 25.26
C LEU A 407 24.49 -3.29 25.94
N THR A 408 24.30 -1.98 26.07
CA THR A 408 23.03 -1.34 26.49
C THR A 408 22.45 -0.54 25.33
N VAL A 409 21.12 -0.48 25.15
CA VAL A 409 20.52 0.30 24.04
C VAL A 409 20.32 1.74 24.49
N ASP A 410 20.60 2.73 23.62
CA ASP A 410 20.24 4.13 23.88
C ASP A 410 18.72 4.33 23.72
N GLU A 411 18.00 4.12 24.82
CA GLU A 411 16.55 4.25 24.87
C GLU A 411 16.11 5.72 24.76
N THR A 412 16.93 6.67 25.19
CA THR A 412 16.64 8.11 25.09
C THR A 412 16.61 8.55 23.63
N GLU A 413 17.58 8.11 22.82
CA GLU A 413 17.57 8.32 21.38
C GLU A 413 16.39 7.62 20.69
N TYR A 414 16.11 6.37 21.06
CA TYR A 414 14.96 5.64 20.53
C TYR A 414 13.63 6.35 20.79
N GLN A 415 13.40 6.82 22.03
CA GLN A 415 12.17 7.53 22.40
C GLN A 415 12.05 8.89 21.72
N ARG A 416 13.16 9.62 21.58
CA ARG A 416 13.19 10.87 20.81
C ARG A 416 12.72 10.64 19.37
N LEU A 417 13.22 9.58 18.71
CA LEU A 417 12.87 9.21 17.35
C LEU A 417 11.40 8.78 17.19
N LEU A 418 10.82 8.13 18.21
CA LEU A 418 9.39 7.80 18.25
C LEU A 418 8.49 9.05 18.24
N LEU A 419 8.95 10.11 18.90
CA LEU A 419 8.19 11.36 19.09
C LEU A 419 8.33 12.34 17.91
N LEU A 420 9.32 12.17 17.02
CA LEU A 420 9.51 13.05 15.86
C LEU A 420 8.29 13.03 14.92
N PRO A 421 7.99 14.09 14.16
CA PRO A 421 7.01 14.05 13.07
C PRO A 421 7.37 12.98 12.00
N LYS A 422 6.37 12.45 11.29
CA LYS A 422 6.58 11.44 10.23
C LYS A 422 7.67 11.79 9.19
N PRO A 423 7.77 13.04 8.67
CA PRO A 423 8.81 13.40 7.71
C PRO A 423 10.23 13.22 8.27
N GLU A 424 10.46 13.67 9.50
CA GLU A 424 11.75 13.55 10.19
C GLU A 424 12.05 12.10 10.62
N ARG A 425 11.03 11.33 11.01
CA ARG A 425 11.18 9.88 11.21
C ARG A 425 11.67 9.19 9.95
N THR A 426 11.17 9.62 8.79
CA THR A 426 11.52 9.05 7.48
C THR A 426 12.96 9.38 7.09
N SER A 427 13.47 10.57 7.47
CA SER A 427 14.87 10.97 7.23
C SER A 427 15.87 10.17 8.07
N CYS A 428 15.49 9.67 9.25
CA CYS A 428 16.33 8.77 10.05
C CYS A 428 16.59 7.42 9.38
N PHE A 429 15.64 6.93 8.56
CA PHE A 429 15.85 5.75 7.70
C PHE A 429 16.78 6.03 6.50
N ASN A 430 16.86 7.30 6.06
CA ASN A 430 17.77 7.78 5.01
C ASN A 430 19.11 8.29 5.54
N SER A 431 19.30 8.33 6.87
CA SER A 431 20.56 8.78 7.45
C SER A 431 21.65 7.76 7.12
N ARG A 432 22.78 8.25 6.59
CA ARG A 432 24.00 7.53 6.14
C ARG A 432 24.49 6.35 7.02
N ALA A 433 23.93 6.17 8.22
CA ALA A 433 24.33 5.19 9.21
C ALA A 433 23.70 3.79 9.03
N PHE A 434 22.60 3.62 8.27
CA PHE A 434 22.00 2.29 8.07
C PHE A 434 22.52 1.53 6.85
N CYS A 435 23.39 2.17 6.05
CA CYS A 435 24.20 1.48 5.08
C CYS A 435 25.40 0.84 5.77
N LEU A 436 25.29 -0.45 6.11
CA LEU A 436 26.44 -1.31 6.42
C LEU A 436 27.39 -1.52 5.21
N SER A 437 27.27 -0.71 4.16
CA SER A 437 28.19 -0.65 3.02
C SER A 437 29.31 0.39 3.18
N ASN A 438 29.37 1.13 4.29
CA ASN A 438 30.40 2.16 4.54
C ASN A 438 31.26 1.82 5.76
N VAL A 439 32.12 0.80 5.63
CA VAL A 439 33.40 0.77 6.37
C VAL A 439 34.44 1.33 5.39
N PRO A 440 35.24 2.36 5.75
CA PRO A 440 36.35 2.77 4.92
C PRO A 440 37.36 1.63 4.89
N ASN A 441 37.69 1.13 3.69
CA ASN A 441 38.83 0.24 3.47
C ASN A 441 40.11 0.99 3.83
N ILE A 442 40.49 0.96 5.12
CA ILE A 442 41.82 1.34 5.57
C ILE A 442 42.62 0.05 5.65
N ASN A 443 43.37 -0.16 4.57
CA ASN A 443 44.36 -1.20 4.27
C ASN A 443 44.03 -1.96 2.98
N GLU A 444 43.98 -1.23 1.86
CA GLU A 444 44.63 -1.72 0.66
C GLU A 444 46.15 -1.55 0.84
N SER A 445 46.73 -2.38 1.70
CA SER A 445 48.06 -2.88 1.40
C SER A 445 47.92 -3.77 0.18
N ALA A 446 48.72 -3.48 -0.84
CA ALA A 446 48.80 -4.22 -2.08
C ALA A 446 49.20 -5.69 -1.84
N ASP A 447 48.26 -6.54 -1.45
CA ASP A 447 48.32 -8.00 -1.54
C ASP A 447 47.04 -8.62 -0.95
N CYS A 448 46.02 -8.81 -1.79
CA CYS A 448 44.99 -9.86 -1.68
C CYS A 448 43.95 -9.69 -2.81
N ARG A 449 44.36 -9.95 -4.06
CA ARG A 449 43.41 -10.18 -5.16
C ARG A 449 42.75 -11.55 -4.95
N SER A 450 41.58 -11.59 -4.31
CA SER A 450 40.68 -12.75 -4.40
C SER A 450 39.71 -12.52 -5.57
N ALA A 451 39.65 -13.50 -6.48
CA ALA A 451 39.03 -13.36 -7.79
C ALA A 451 37.51 -13.13 -7.70
N VAL A 452 37.07 -11.90 -8.02
CA VAL A 452 35.69 -11.59 -8.39
C VAL A 452 35.39 -12.34 -9.69
N VAL A 453 34.33 -13.14 -9.70
CA VAL A 453 33.87 -13.84 -10.91
C VAL A 453 33.38 -12.79 -11.91
N ARG A 454 34.07 -12.66 -13.05
CA ARG A 454 33.73 -11.74 -14.14
C ARG A 454 32.35 -12.10 -14.71
N ARG A 455 31.38 -11.17 -14.68
CA ARG A 455 29.95 -11.44 -14.97
C ARG A 455 29.64 -11.56 -16.48
N PHE A 456 30.14 -10.62 -17.28
CA PHE A 456 30.09 -10.65 -18.75
C PHE A 456 31.43 -10.12 -19.30
N PRO A 457 31.92 -10.61 -20.45
CA PRO A 457 33.12 -10.04 -21.06
C PRO A 457 32.85 -8.60 -21.48
N SER A 458 33.59 -7.64 -20.90
CA SER A 458 33.54 -6.24 -21.30
C SER A 458 34.42 -6.01 -22.54
N PRO A 459 33.94 -5.29 -23.57
CA PRO A 459 34.78 -4.94 -24.71
C PRO A 459 35.87 -3.93 -24.31
N ALA A 460 36.92 -3.79 -25.11
CA ALA A 460 37.98 -2.80 -24.86
C ALA A 460 37.50 -1.36 -25.05
N LEU A 461 36.54 -1.15 -25.96
CA LEU A 461 35.90 0.12 -26.24
C LEU A 461 34.43 -0.16 -26.54
N PHE A 462 33.54 0.67 -26.01
CA PHE A 462 32.11 0.62 -26.31
C PHE A 462 31.67 1.95 -26.90
N GLU A 463 31.06 1.89 -28.09
CA GLU A 463 30.55 3.06 -28.81
C GLU A 463 29.04 2.94 -28.98
N LEU A 464 28.31 3.97 -28.57
CA LEU A 464 26.87 4.06 -28.78
C LEU A 464 26.44 5.52 -28.98
N ASP A 465 25.64 5.76 -30.01
CA ASP A 465 25.09 7.09 -30.35
C ASP A 465 26.16 8.21 -30.42
N GLY A 466 27.35 7.88 -30.93
CA GLY A 466 28.47 8.82 -31.08
C GLY A 466 29.31 9.04 -29.82
N LEU A 467 28.96 8.41 -28.69
CA LEU A 467 29.74 8.43 -27.47
C LEU A 467 30.63 7.19 -27.38
N GLN A 468 31.94 7.41 -27.21
CA GLN A 468 32.92 6.35 -26.95
C GLN A 468 33.31 6.35 -25.48
N ILE A 469 33.15 5.20 -24.82
CA ILE A 469 33.53 5.02 -23.43
C ILE A 469 34.39 3.78 -23.28
N VAL A 470 35.27 3.81 -22.28
CA VAL A 470 36.01 2.63 -21.83
C VAL A 470 35.16 1.92 -20.77
N PRO A 471 34.73 0.66 -21.02
CA PRO A 471 34.02 -0.12 -20.02
C PRO A 471 34.86 -0.36 -18.76
N ASP A 472 34.19 -0.38 -17.62
CA ASP A 472 34.78 -0.81 -16.35
C ASP A 472 34.37 -2.27 -16.10
N PRO A 473 35.30 -3.23 -16.07
CA PRO A 473 34.99 -4.65 -15.85
C PRO A 473 34.20 -4.93 -14.55
N ASP A 474 34.33 -4.09 -13.53
CA ASP A 474 33.63 -4.27 -12.25
C ASP A 474 32.17 -3.77 -12.30
N TRP A 475 31.84 -2.91 -13.26
CA TRP A 475 30.50 -2.33 -13.44
C TRP A 475 29.76 -2.86 -14.67
N TRP A 476 30.48 -3.32 -15.69
CA TRP A 476 29.91 -3.77 -16.96
C TRP A 476 28.93 -4.93 -16.75
N ASN A 477 27.66 -4.70 -17.08
CA ASN A 477 26.60 -5.71 -17.02
C ASN A 477 25.73 -5.76 -18.29
N VAL A 478 26.21 -5.20 -19.41
CA VAL A 478 25.50 -5.20 -20.70
C VAL A 478 25.75 -6.51 -21.45
N SER A 479 24.75 -7.40 -21.48
CA SER A 479 24.85 -8.69 -22.19
C SER A 479 24.82 -8.53 -23.72
N GLU A 480 25.28 -9.56 -24.44
CA GLU A 480 25.25 -9.60 -25.91
C GLU A 480 23.83 -9.43 -26.47
N ARG A 481 22.82 -9.95 -25.77
CA ARG A 481 21.42 -9.74 -26.15
C ARG A 481 21.01 -8.28 -26.06
N ILE A 482 21.40 -7.58 -24.99
CA ILE A 482 21.12 -6.14 -24.88
C ILE A 482 21.84 -5.36 -25.98
N GLN A 483 23.08 -5.72 -26.29
CA GLN A 483 23.81 -5.15 -27.42
C GLN A 483 23.09 -5.36 -28.76
N THR A 484 22.48 -6.52 -28.95
CA THR A 484 21.64 -6.79 -30.14
C THR A 484 20.40 -5.89 -30.17
N LEU A 485 19.73 -5.67 -29.04
CA LEU A 485 18.56 -4.78 -28.97
C LEU A 485 18.92 -3.32 -29.32
N LEU A 486 20.12 -2.87 -28.94
CA LEU A 486 20.63 -1.52 -29.27
C LEU A 486 20.76 -1.27 -30.78
N SER A 487 20.83 -2.32 -31.61
CA SER A 487 20.96 -2.18 -33.06
C SER A 487 19.66 -1.84 -33.79
N ARG A 488 18.50 -2.09 -33.17
CA ARG A 488 17.18 -1.96 -33.80
C ARG A 488 16.42 -0.77 -33.24
N ARG A 489 15.73 -0.01 -34.09
CA ARG A 489 14.94 1.15 -33.67
C ARG A 489 13.46 1.02 -34.05
N LEU A 490 12.68 0.37 -33.19
CA LEU A 490 11.27 0.05 -33.45
C LEU A 490 10.41 1.28 -33.75
N LEU A 491 10.71 2.42 -33.12
CA LEU A 491 9.97 3.67 -33.30
C LEU A 491 10.15 4.31 -34.68
N HIS A 492 11.04 3.79 -35.53
CA HIS A 492 11.22 4.24 -36.93
C HIS A 492 10.83 3.16 -37.95
N GLU A 493 10.47 1.95 -37.50
CA GLU A 493 10.08 0.86 -38.38
C GLU A 493 8.63 1.05 -38.85
N ASN A 494 8.45 1.10 -40.18
CA ASN A 494 7.12 1.06 -40.76
C ASN A 494 6.49 -0.32 -40.46
N GLY A 495 5.22 -0.34 -40.09
CA GLY A 495 4.52 -1.55 -39.65
C GLY A 495 4.76 -1.94 -38.20
N ASN A 496 5.56 -1.20 -37.43
CA ASN A 496 5.62 -1.42 -35.98
C ASN A 496 4.47 -0.65 -35.27
N PRO A 497 3.63 -1.30 -34.44
CA PRO A 497 2.55 -0.60 -33.75
C PRO A 497 3.02 0.49 -32.79
N LEU A 498 4.25 0.44 -32.29
CA LEU A 498 4.82 1.51 -31.46
C LEU A 498 5.09 2.77 -32.29
N ASN A 499 5.53 2.64 -33.54
CA ASN A 499 5.67 3.77 -34.47
C ASN A 499 4.30 4.42 -34.74
N LEU A 500 3.26 3.62 -34.95
CA LEU A 500 1.90 4.10 -35.15
C LEU A 500 1.38 4.89 -33.93
N LEU A 501 1.53 4.31 -32.73
CA LEU A 501 1.11 4.96 -31.48
C LEU A 501 1.89 6.26 -31.24
N LYS A 502 3.21 6.24 -31.46
CA LYS A 502 4.06 7.44 -31.37
C LYS A 502 3.55 8.56 -32.28
N ARG A 503 3.31 8.27 -33.56
CA ARG A 503 2.79 9.25 -34.52
C ARG A 503 1.45 9.82 -34.07
N ARG A 504 0.59 9.00 -33.48
CA ARG A 504 -0.72 9.44 -32.93
C ARG A 504 -0.56 10.40 -31.76
N ILE A 505 0.33 10.11 -30.82
CA ILE A 505 0.62 10.99 -29.68
C ILE A 505 1.26 12.32 -30.17
N VAL A 506 2.24 12.26 -31.06
CA VAL A 506 2.87 13.46 -31.63
C VAL A 506 1.83 14.33 -32.37
N THR A 507 1.00 13.71 -33.21
CA THR A 507 -0.07 14.42 -33.94
C THR A 507 -1.06 15.10 -32.99
N PHE A 508 -1.37 14.45 -31.85
CA PHE A 508 -2.21 15.06 -30.82
C PHE A 508 -1.57 16.35 -30.29
N PHE A 509 -0.29 16.32 -29.92
CA PHE A 509 0.40 17.51 -29.40
C PHE A 509 0.54 18.61 -30.48
N ASP A 510 0.90 18.27 -31.72
CA ASP A 510 1.03 19.22 -32.83
C ASP A 510 -0.30 19.93 -33.18
N THR A 511 -1.42 19.26 -32.92
CA THR A 511 -2.76 19.78 -33.19
C THR A 511 -3.27 20.64 -32.04
N HIS A 512 -3.08 20.21 -30.78
CA HIS A 512 -3.65 20.88 -29.60
C HIS A 512 -2.75 22.01 -29.06
N TYR A 513 -1.45 21.98 -29.32
CA TYR A 513 -0.49 22.95 -28.81
C TYR A 513 0.26 23.59 -29.97
N ARG A 514 -0.17 24.79 -30.35
CA ARG A 514 0.45 25.61 -31.41
C ARG A 514 0.92 26.95 -30.86
N ASN A 515 1.94 27.51 -31.51
CA ASN A 515 2.44 28.82 -31.13
C ASN A 515 1.38 29.91 -31.34
N PRO A 516 1.14 30.84 -30.39
CA PRO A 516 0.10 31.87 -30.53
C PRO A 516 0.26 32.78 -31.75
N ARG A 517 1.50 32.95 -32.24
CA ARG A 517 1.86 33.84 -33.36
C ARG A 517 2.21 33.10 -34.65
N GLY A 518 1.93 31.80 -34.75
CA GLY A 518 2.25 31.01 -35.95
C GLY A 518 1.51 29.67 -36.03
N SER A 519 1.56 29.02 -37.19
CA SER A 519 0.91 27.70 -37.38
C SER A 519 1.78 26.52 -36.93
N SER A 520 2.99 26.76 -36.43
CA SER A 520 3.93 25.71 -36.02
C SER A 520 3.55 25.08 -34.67
N PRO A 521 3.87 23.79 -34.47
CA PRO A 521 3.73 23.13 -33.17
C PRO A 521 4.49 23.83 -32.04
N LEU A 522 3.93 23.81 -30.84
CA LEU A 522 4.55 24.37 -29.63
C LEU A 522 5.59 23.42 -29.03
N PHE A 523 5.35 22.11 -29.08
CA PHE A 523 6.24 21.10 -28.51
C PHE A 523 7.32 20.71 -29.52
N THR A 524 8.58 20.80 -29.11
CA THR A 524 9.70 20.23 -29.86
C THR A 524 9.75 18.72 -29.65
N VAL A 525 9.84 17.94 -30.73
CA VAL A 525 9.94 16.47 -30.65
C VAL A 525 11.42 16.04 -30.70
N CYS A 526 11.88 15.46 -29.60
CA CYS A 526 13.26 15.02 -29.38
C CYS A 526 13.36 13.48 -29.47
N GLU A 527 13.77 12.95 -30.64
CA GLU A 527 13.96 11.51 -30.88
C GLU A 527 15.45 11.10 -30.96
N GLY A 528 16.35 12.09 -31.06
CA GLY A 528 17.79 11.88 -31.28
C GLY A 528 18.62 11.79 -29.99
N GLU A 529 17.98 11.82 -28.82
CA GLU A 529 18.71 11.85 -27.56
C GLU A 529 19.46 10.54 -27.32
N PRO A 530 20.69 10.58 -26.76
CA PRO A 530 21.53 9.40 -26.64
C PRO A 530 20.94 8.37 -25.66
N ARG A 531 21.18 7.09 -25.94
CA ARG A 531 20.76 5.97 -25.09
C ARG A 531 21.76 5.68 -23.98
N LEU A 532 23.05 5.97 -24.24
CA LEU A 532 24.10 5.99 -23.24
C LEU A 532 24.14 7.37 -22.58
N VAL A 533 23.93 7.41 -21.27
CA VAL A 533 23.83 8.66 -20.49
C VAL A 533 24.72 8.58 -19.26
N SER A 534 25.10 9.74 -18.74
CA SER A 534 25.82 9.79 -17.47
C SER A 534 24.92 9.32 -16.33
N VAL A 535 25.51 8.75 -15.27
CA VAL A 535 24.79 8.42 -14.02
C VAL A 535 24.16 9.67 -13.40
N PHE A 536 24.80 10.83 -13.60
CA PHE A 536 24.25 12.11 -13.19
C PHE A 536 22.93 12.41 -13.92
N ASP A 537 22.92 12.34 -15.25
CA ASP A 537 21.72 12.64 -16.05
C ASP A 537 20.60 11.65 -15.73
N ASN A 538 20.91 10.35 -15.63
CA ASN A 538 19.91 9.33 -15.38
C ASN A 538 19.33 9.37 -13.94
N PHE A 539 20.04 9.91 -12.96
CA PHE A 539 19.58 9.83 -11.57
C PHE A 539 19.73 11.13 -10.77
N ASP A 540 20.95 11.67 -10.67
CA ASP A 540 21.24 12.82 -9.80
C ASP A 540 20.48 14.09 -10.24
N SER A 541 20.41 14.32 -11.55
CA SER A 541 19.69 15.45 -12.15
C SER A 541 18.18 15.40 -11.87
N LEU A 542 17.67 14.21 -11.56
CA LEU A 542 16.28 13.91 -11.22
C LEU A 542 16.06 13.74 -9.71
N LEU A 543 16.99 14.24 -8.89
CA LEU A 543 16.89 14.20 -7.43
C LEU A 543 16.73 12.78 -6.85
N ILE A 544 17.10 11.74 -7.62
CA ILE A 544 17.01 10.35 -7.18
C ILE A 544 18.13 10.11 -6.15
N PRO A 545 17.85 9.65 -4.93
CA PRO A 545 18.88 9.44 -3.91
C PRO A 545 19.96 8.43 -4.33
N ALA A 546 21.18 8.58 -3.82
CA ALA A 546 22.31 7.69 -4.13
C ALA A 546 22.10 6.23 -3.68
N ASP A 547 21.27 6.01 -2.67
CA ASP A 547 20.88 4.71 -2.12
C ASP A 547 19.58 4.15 -2.73
N HIS A 548 18.99 4.85 -3.71
CA HIS A 548 17.76 4.43 -4.35
C HIS A 548 17.94 3.09 -5.10
N PRO A 549 17.02 2.11 -4.94
CA PRO A 549 17.17 0.78 -5.55
C PRO A 549 17.42 0.78 -7.06
N SER A 550 16.85 1.74 -7.80
CA SER A 550 17.05 1.85 -9.25
C SER A 550 18.51 2.07 -9.67
N ARG A 551 19.39 2.55 -8.77
CA ARG A 551 20.82 2.72 -9.04
C ARG A 551 21.63 1.42 -8.89
N ARG A 552 21.00 0.32 -8.48
CA ARG A 552 21.69 -0.96 -8.32
C ARG A 552 21.98 -1.58 -9.67
N THR A 553 23.09 -2.31 -9.76
CA THR A 553 23.42 -3.10 -10.95
C THR A 553 22.43 -4.24 -11.19
N SER A 554 21.57 -4.57 -10.21
CA SER A 554 20.43 -5.50 -10.37
C SER A 554 19.28 -4.92 -11.18
N ASP A 555 19.18 -3.59 -11.29
CA ASP A 555 18.02 -2.89 -11.86
C ASP A 555 18.40 -2.09 -13.13
N THR A 556 19.65 -1.58 -13.18
CA THR A 556 20.15 -0.73 -14.27
C THR A 556 21.33 -1.35 -15.01
N TYR A 557 21.40 -1.12 -16.32
CA TYR A 557 22.52 -1.53 -17.17
C TYR A 557 23.65 -0.49 -17.14
N TYR A 558 24.76 -0.82 -16.49
CA TYR A 558 25.96 -0.01 -16.39
C TYR A 558 27.02 -0.45 -17.40
N THR A 559 27.67 0.54 -18.00
CA THR A 559 28.83 0.32 -18.86
C THR A 559 30.13 0.62 -18.12
N ASN A 560 30.11 1.60 -17.22
CA ASN A 560 31.14 1.86 -16.22
C ASN A 560 30.51 2.60 -15.02
N ARG A 561 31.33 3.06 -14.07
CA ARG A 561 30.84 3.78 -12.88
C ARG A 561 30.10 5.09 -13.20
N ASP A 562 30.42 5.73 -14.31
CA ASP A 562 29.93 7.07 -14.65
C ASP A 562 28.85 7.07 -15.74
N TYR A 563 28.67 5.96 -16.46
CA TYR A 563 27.74 5.82 -17.58
C TYR A 563 26.89 4.55 -17.50
N CYS A 564 25.63 4.71 -17.91
CA CYS A 564 24.64 3.64 -17.97
C CYS A 564 23.73 3.81 -19.18
N LEU A 565 23.04 2.74 -19.58
CA LEU A 565 21.92 2.86 -20.52
C LEU A 565 20.76 3.55 -19.78
N ARG A 566 20.12 4.52 -20.42
CA ARG A 566 19.04 5.30 -19.80
C ARG A 566 17.89 4.41 -19.33
N ALA A 567 17.50 4.55 -18.07
CA ALA A 567 16.42 3.76 -17.46
C ALA A 567 15.03 4.39 -17.71
N HIS A 568 15.00 5.65 -18.11
CA HIS A 568 13.80 6.40 -18.47
C HIS A 568 14.18 7.58 -19.39
N THR A 569 13.22 8.09 -20.16
CA THR A 569 13.44 9.28 -21.00
C THR A 569 13.79 10.53 -20.18
N SER A 570 13.42 10.57 -18.88
CA SER A 570 13.63 11.74 -18.02
C SER A 570 15.10 12.05 -17.80
N ALA A 571 15.99 11.11 -18.14
CA ALA A 571 17.43 11.33 -18.13
C ALA A 571 17.85 12.54 -19.00
N HIS A 572 17.02 12.93 -19.98
CA HIS A 572 17.30 14.08 -20.86
C HIS A 572 16.65 15.39 -20.39
N GLN A 573 15.76 15.33 -19.40
CA GLN A 573 14.97 16.49 -18.94
C GLN A 573 15.88 17.65 -18.52
N PHE A 574 16.86 17.39 -17.64
CA PHE A 574 17.78 18.42 -17.15
C PHE A 574 18.56 19.10 -18.28
N ARG A 575 19.13 18.32 -19.20
CA ARG A 575 19.94 18.85 -20.31
C ARG A 575 19.10 19.66 -21.29
N LEU A 576 17.92 19.19 -21.67
CA LEU A 576 17.04 19.90 -22.61
C LEU A 576 16.52 21.22 -22.02
N LEU A 577 16.15 21.21 -20.75
CA LEU A 577 15.80 22.43 -20.01
C LEU A 577 16.98 23.41 -19.98
N ARG A 578 18.19 22.93 -19.71
CA ARG A 578 19.41 23.74 -19.70
C ARG A 578 19.78 24.30 -21.08
N GLN A 579 19.39 23.61 -22.15
CA GLN A 579 19.51 24.11 -23.53
C GLN A 579 18.45 25.15 -23.89
N GLY A 580 17.49 25.42 -22.99
CA GLY A 580 16.47 26.45 -23.17
C GLY A 580 15.16 25.95 -23.78
N LEU A 581 14.93 24.63 -23.85
CA LEU A 581 13.64 24.10 -24.31
C LEU A 581 12.62 24.15 -23.16
N ASP A 582 11.50 24.83 -23.39
CA ASP A 582 10.41 24.92 -22.41
C ASP A 582 9.29 23.91 -22.64
N ASN A 583 9.08 23.49 -23.89
CA ASN A 583 7.99 22.62 -24.31
C ASN A 583 8.57 21.53 -25.23
N PHE A 584 8.64 20.30 -24.76
CA PHE A 584 9.24 19.22 -25.55
C PHE A 584 8.67 17.85 -25.23
N LEU A 585 8.71 16.97 -26.23
CA LEU A 585 8.45 15.55 -26.11
C LEU A 585 9.77 14.79 -26.31
N VAL A 586 10.24 14.05 -25.31
CA VAL A 586 11.37 13.13 -25.47
C VAL A 586 10.82 11.74 -25.77
N ILE A 587 11.28 11.14 -26.86
CA ILE A 587 10.76 9.86 -27.32
C ILE A 587 11.93 8.90 -27.56
N GLY A 588 11.87 7.72 -26.95
CA GLY A 588 12.94 6.75 -27.12
C GLY A 588 12.76 5.45 -26.37
N ASP A 589 13.64 4.52 -26.68
CA ASP A 589 13.89 3.27 -25.97
C ASP A 589 14.61 3.50 -24.63
N VAL A 590 14.27 2.70 -23.63
CA VAL A 590 14.82 2.73 -22.27
C VAL A 590 15.11 1.31 -21.80
N TYR A 591 16.06 1.17 -20.89
CA TYR A 591 16.71 -0.11 -20.60
C TYR A 591 16.67 -0.41 -19.10
N ARG A 592 16.13 -1.58 -18.73
CA ARG A 592 16.03 -2.02 -17.33
C ARG A 592 16.24 -3.52 -17.20
N ARG A 593 16.82 -3.95 -16.08
CA ARG A 593 17.00 -5.36 -15.73
C ARG A 593 15.76 -5.93 -15.04
N ASP A 594 14.60 -5.77 -15.68
CA ASP A 594 13.30 -6.17 -15.13
C ASP A 594 13.12 -7.70 -15.09
N GLU A 595 11.95 -8.17 -14.62
CA GLU A 595 11.58 -9.59 -14.68
C GLU A 595 11.31 -10.08 -16.12
N ILE A 596 11.22 -11.40 -16.33
CA ILE A 596 10.88 -11.99 -17.64
C ILE A 596 9.41 -12.45 -17.59
N ASP A 597 8.51 -11.64 -18.14
CA ASP A 597 7.11 -11.99 -18.31
C ASP A 597 6.49 -11.30 -19.55
N ARG A 598 5.18 -11.50 -19.75
CA ARG A 598 4.44 -11.00 -20.92
C ARG A 598 4.23 -9.48 -20.95
N THR A 599 4.59 -8.78 -19.88
CA THR A 599 4.40 -7.34 -19.65
C THR A 599 5.70 -6.58 -19.37
N HIS A 600 6.80 -7.28 -19.08
CA HIS A 600 8.12 -6.71 -18.81
C HIS A 600 9.14 -7.19 -19.85
N PHE A 601 9.82 -6.25 -20.49
CA PHE A 601 10.85 -6.51 -21.49
C PHE A 601 12.04 -5.59 -21.21
N PRO A 602 13.31 -6.05 -21.34
CA PRO A 602 14.48 -5.28 -20.90
C PRO A 602 14.76 -4.01 -21.71
N CYS A 603 14.12 -3.87 -22.88
CA CYS A 603 14.13 -2.68 -23.71
C CYS A 603 12.71 -2.33 -24.13
N PHE A 604 12.16 -1.25 -23.58
CA PHE A 604 10.81 -0.78 -23.88
C PHE A 604 10.86 0.72 -24.19
N HIS A 605 9.77 1.30 -24.69
CA HIS A 605 9.77 2.64 -25.24
C HIS A 605 8.91 3.58 -24.41
N GLN A 606 9.40 4.80 -24.25
CA GLN A 606 8.72 5.84 -23.51
C GLN A 606 8.56 7.11 -24.35
N ILE A 607 7.49 7.84 -24.05
CA ILE A 607 7.33 9.25 -24.41
C ILE A 607 7.20 10.03 -23.12
N GLU A 608 7.98 11.08 -23.00
CA GLU A 608 7.85 12.04 -21.93
C GLU A 608 7.54 13.41 -22.49
N GLY A 609 6.61 14.11 -21.85
CA GLY A 609 6.33 15.50 -22.17
C GLY A 609 6.65 16.40 -21.01
N VAL A 610 7.28 17.53 -21.33
CA VAL A 610 7.60 18.61 -20.40
C VAL A 610 7.03 19.90 -20.94
N ARG A 611 6.40 20.67 -20.05
CA ARG A 611 5.92 22.02 -20.37
C ARG A 611 6.15 22.96 -19.21
N LEU A 612 6.90 24.03 -19.48
CA LEU A 612 7.11 25.15 -18.58
C LEU A 612 6.22 26.34 -18.93
N TYR A 613 5.96 27.16 -17.92
CA TYR A 613 5.19 28.39 -18.01
C TYR A 613 5.92 29.51 -17.26
N ALA A 614 6.05 30.65 -17.92
CA ALA A 614 6.21 31.92 -17.23
C ALA A 614 4.87 32.37 -16.60
N ALA A 615 4.92 33.31 -15.67
CA ALA A 615 3.73 33.78 -14.94
C ALA A 615 2.59 34.23 -15.87
N HIS A 616 2.92 35.01 -16.91
CA HIS A 616 1.94 35.50 -17.88
C HIS A 616 1.32 34.39 -18.74
N GLU A 617 2.04 33.29 -18.98
CA GLU A 617 1.55 32.14 -19.74
C GLU A 617 0.61 31.27 -18.92
N LEU A 618 0.86 31.16 -17.60
CA LEU A 618 0.04 30.35 -16.70
C LEU A 618 -1.29 31.05 -16.36
N TYR A 619 -1.27 32.36 -16.15
CA TYR A 619 -2.42 33.14 -15.68
C TYR A 619 -3.17 33.93 -16.78
N GLY A 620 -2.54 34.16 -17.93
CA GLY A 620 -3.10 34.90 -19.07
C GLY A 620 -2.98 36.44 -18.95
N GLU A 621 -3.07 37.14 -20.09
CA GLU A 621 -2.89 38.61 -20.18
C GLU A 621 -4.13 39.44 -19.78
N GLN A 622 -5.30 38.83 -19.53
CA GLN A 622 -6.56 39.55 -19.27
C GLN A 622 -7.30 39.12 -18.00
N ARG A 623 -6.78 39.48 -16.82
CA ARG A 623 -7.59 39.56 -15.59
C ARG A 623 -7.23 40.82 -14.80
N PRO A 624 -8.11 41.85 -14.77
CA PRO A 624 -7.76 43.17 -14.23
C PRO A 624 -7.83 43.31 -12.70
N ASP A 625 -8.13 42.26 -11.92
CA ASP A 625 -8.53 42.43 -10.51
C ASP A 625 -7.66 41.76 -9.44
N LEU A 626 -6.47 41.23 -9.75
CA LEU A 626 -5.70 40.47 -8.75
C LEU A 626 -4.20 40.79 -8.80
N SER A 627 -3.79 41.88 -8.16
CA SER A 627 -2.37 42.16 -7.84
C SER A 627 -1.71 41.09 -6.96
N ARG A 628 -2.50 40.16 -6.37
CA ARG A 628 -2.03 39.02 -5.57
C ARG A 628 -1.84 37.71 -6.34
N MET A 629 -2.41 37.54 -7.53
CA MET A 629 -2.32 36.28 -8.31
C MET A 629 -1.23 36.28 -9.40
N SER A 630 -0.42 37.34 -9.47
CA SER A 630 0.61 37.48 -10.51
C SER A 630 1.92 36.74 -10.21
N SER A 631 2.16 36.34 -8.96
CA SER A 631 3.39 35.66 -8.57
C SER A 631 3.27 34.13 -8.68
N LEU A 632 4.26 33.51 -9.33
CA LEU A 632 4.40 32.05 -9.34
C LEU A 632 4.82 31.50 -7.97
N PHE A 633 5.54 32.32 -7.21
CA PHE A 633 6.21 31.93 -5.97
C PHE A 633 5.71 32.73 -4.76
N GLU A 634 5.72 32.08 -3.60
CA GLU A 634 5.45 32.73 -2.32
C GLU A 634 6.56 33.74 -2.00
N GLU A 635 6.21 34.92 -1.47
CA GLU A 635 7.18 35.93 -1.02
C GLU A 635 8.05 35.40 0.14
N THR A 636 7.44 34.59 1.01
CA THR A 636 8.13 33.85 2.07
C THR A 636 7.88 32.35 1.87
N PRO A 637 8.88 31.57 1.46
CA PRO A 637 8.74 30.12 1.31
C PRO A 637 8.27 29.46 2.60
N VAL A 638 7.41 28.46 2.47
CA VAL A 638 6.98 27.64 3.62
C VAL A 638 8.15 26.72 4.01
N GLU A 639 8.37 26.50 5.30
CA GLU A 639 9.51 25.69 5.80
C GLU A 639 9.49 24.25 5.28
N GLU A 640 8.31 23.66 5.05
CA GLU A 640 8.16 22.30 4.52
C GLU A 640 7.11 22.20 3.41
N ARG A 641 7.37 21.35 2.40
CA ARG A 641 6.39 21.04 1.35
C ARG A 641 5.19 20.31 1.94
N SER A 642 4.00 20.61 1.42
CA SER A 642 2.75 19.96 1.83
C SER A 642 2.31 18.92 0.80
N GLU A 643 1.32 18.06 1.11
CA GLU A 643 0.74 17.14 0.11
C GLU A 643 0.19 17.86 -1.13
N ARG A 644 -0.13 19.16 -1.03
CA ARG A 644 -0.80 19.91 -2.08
C ARG A 644 0.12 20.82 -2.89
N ARG A 645 1.34 21.12 -2.44
CA ARG A 645 2.26 22.08 -3.08
C ARG A 645 3.70 21.95 -2.59
N GLN A 646 4.63 22.40 -3.42
CA GLN A 646 6.05 22.59 -3.09
C GLN A 646 6.26 23.82 -2.18
N GLU A 647 7.43 23.92 -1.56
CA GLU A 647 7.81 24.92 -0.55
C GLU A 647 7.69 26.37 -1.08
N ARG A 648 8.01 26.56 -2.36
CA ARG A 648 8.10 27.90 -2.98
C ARG A 648 6.89 28.26 -3.84
N HIS A 649 6.07 27.30 -4.26
CA HIS A 649 4.96 27.56 -5.18
C HIS A 649 3.77 28.16 -4.43
N THR A 650 3.13 29.17 -5.01
CA THR A 650 1.81 29.60 -4.52
C THR A 650 0.78 28.49 -4.73
N PHE A 651 -0.27 28.47 -3.91
CA PHE A 651 -1.33 27.48 -4.06
C PHE A 651 -2.00 27.55 -5.44
N ASP A 652 -2.18 28.76 -5.96
CA ASP A 652 -2.79 29.01 -7.27
C ASP A 652 -1.91 28.52 -8.42
N THR A 653 -0.58 28.68 -8.32
CA THR A 653 0.39 28.09 -9.27
C THR A 653 0.19 26.58 -9.34
N THR A 654 0.22 25.91 -8.18
CA THR A 654 0.11 24.44 -8.13
C THR A 654 -1.26 23.98 -8.67
N LYS A 655 -2.34 24.66 -8.31
CA LYS A 655 -3.69 24.32 -8.81
C LYS A 655 -3.83 24.52 -10.31
N SER A 656 -3.25 25.59 -10.85
CA SER A 656 -3.28 25.89 -12.29
C SER A 656 -2.49 24.85 -13.08
N LEU A 657 -1.29 24.50 -12.61
CA LEU A 657 -0.47 23.45 -13.23
C LEU A 657 -1.14 22.08 -13.16
N GLU A 658 -1.75 21.74 -12.02
CA GLU A 658 -2.50 20.48 -11.85
C GLU A 658 -3.66 20.40 -12.85
N ALA A 659 -4.44 21.47 -13.00
CA ALA A 659 -5.54 21.51 -13.96
C ALA A 659 -5.06 21.39 -15.42
N GLN A 660 -3.99 22.10 -15.79
CA GLN A 660 -3.40 22.02 -17.12
C GLN A 660 -2.86 20.61 -17.42
N LEU A 661 -2.10 20.02 -16.50
CA LEU A 661 -1.54 18.69 -16.64
C LEU A 661 -2.65 17.63 -16.80
N LYS A 662 -3.61 17.62 -15.87
CA LYS A 662 -4.68 16.62 -15.88
C LYS A 662 -5.56 16.75 -17.13
N GLY A 663 -5.94 17.98 -17.49
CA GLY A 663 -6.73 18.23 -18.71
C GLY A 663 -6.00 17.79 -19.98
N THR A 664 -4.68 18.02 -20.06
CA THR A 664 -3.84 17.55 -21.18
C THR A 664 -3.88 16.04 -21.31
N LEU A 665 -3.68 15.32 -20.20
CA LEU A 665 -3.55 13.87 -20.18
C LEU A 665 -4.89 13.13 -20.31
N GLU A 666 -5.96 13.70 -19.76
CA GLU A 666 -7.33 13.21 -19.99
C GLU A 666 -7.72 13.36 -21.46
N SER A 667 -7.43 14.51 -22.07
CA SER A 667 -7.68 14.75 -23.49
C SER A 667 -6.87 13.82 -24.38
N LEU A 668 -5.60 13.56 -24.03
CA LEU A 668 -4.77 12.58 -24.73
C LEU A 668 -5.36 11.17 -24.61
N CYS A 669 -5.78 10.75 -23.42
CA CYS A 669 -6.39 9.44 -23.22
C CYS A 669 -7.70 9.28 -23.98
N GLN A 670 -8.55 10.32 -24.03
CA GLN A 670 -9.75 10.33 -24.85
C GLN A 670 -9.42 10.24 -26.34
N ALA A 671 -8.38 10.95 -26.81
CA ALA A 671 -7.93 10.88 -28.18
C ALA A 671 -7.36 9.49 -28.56
N LEU A 672 -6.78 8.75 -27.60
CA LEU A 672 -6.25 7.41 -27.82
C LEU A 672 -7.33 6.32 -27.70
N PHE A 673 -8.09 6.30 -26.61
CA PHE A 673 -9.02 5.21 -26.25
C PHE A 673 -10.48 5.50 -26.61
N GLY A 674 -10.80 6.73 -27.02
CA GLY A 674 -12.14 7.20 -27.30
C GLY A 674 -12.78 7.97 -26.14
N PRO A 675 -13.90 8.67 -26.38
CA PRO A 675 -14.49 9.60 -25.42
C PRO A 675 -15.08 8.93 -24.17
N ASN A 676 -15.40 7.63 -24.25
CA ASN A 676 -16.04 6.88 -23.16
C ASN A 676 -15.04 6.14 -22.27
N VAL A 677 -13.73 6.41 -22.41
CA VAL A 677 -12.72 5.77 -21.55
C VAL A 677 -12.90 6.21 -20.11
N LEU A 678 -13.06 5.25 -19.19
CA LEU A 678 -13.11 5.53 -17.77
C LEU A 678 -11.69 5.74 -17.26
N MET A 679 -11.48 6.85 -16.57
CA MET A 679 -10.19 7.30 -16.08
C MET A 679 -10.25 7.58 -14.58
N ARG A 680 -9.16 7.30 -13.86
CA ARG A 680 -9.02 7.70 -12.45
C ARG A 680 -7.60 8.14 -12.13
N TRP A 681 -7.49 9.18 -11.32
CA TRP A 681 -6.22 9.69 -10.80
C TRP A 681 -5.88 9.04 -9.47
N THR A 682 -4.63 8.64 -9.31
CA THR A 682 -4.06 8.14 -8.05
C THR A 682 -2.87 9.00 -7.65
N SER A 683 -2.70 9.26 -6.34
CA SER A 683 -1.52 9.95 -5.84
C SER A 683 -0.35 8.97 -5.71
N CYS A 684 0.82 9.39 -6.17
CA CYS A 684 2.05 8.62 -6.11
C CYS A 684 3.22 9.53 -5.66
N PHE A 685 4.44 9.01 -5.70
CA PHE A 685 5.64 9.76 -5.36
C PHE A 685 6.71 9.53 -6.43
N PHE A 686 7.21 10.61 -7.01
CA PHE A 686 8.41 10.61 -7.85
C PHE A 686 9.43 11.61 -7.27
N PRO A 687 10.74 11.29 -7.25
CA PRO A 687 11.74 12.18 -6.63
C PRO A 687 11.84 13.60 -7.24
N PHE A 688 11.50 13.75 -8.52
CA PHE A 688 11.64 14.99 -9.29
C PHE A 688 10.31 15.68 -9.66
N THR A 689 9.18 15.18 -9.16
CA THR A 689 7.90 15.90 -9.28
C THR A 689 7.17 15.92 -7.95
N HIS A 690 6.46 17.01 -7.65
CA HIS A 690 5.59 17.12 -6.49
C HIS A 690 4.58 18.26 -6.68
N PRO A 691 3.28 18.03 -6.44
CA PRO A 691 2.63 16.74 -6.26
C PRO A 691 2.74 15.84 -7.50
N SER A 692 2.79 14.53 -7.27
CA SER A 692 2.84 13.48 -8.30
C SER A 692 1.54 12.68 -8.38
N TYR A 693 1.23 12.24 -9.60
CA TYR A 693 0.04 11.49 -9.93
C TYR A 693 0.32 10.36 -10.92
N GLU A 694 -0.48 9.31 -10.86
CA GLU A 694 -0.63 8.29 -11.90
C GLU A 694 -2.05 8.38 -12.47
N LEU A 695 -2.20 8.08 -13.76
CA LEU A 695 -3.50 7.96 -14.41
C LEU A 695 -3.73 6.49 -14.78
N GLU A 696 -4.89 5.98 -14.38
CA GLU A 696 -5.32 4.63 -14.71
C GLU A 696 -6.56 4.66 -15.62
N VAL A 697 -6.62 3.75 -16.59
CA VAL A 697 -7.78 3.55 -17.46
C VAL A 697 -8.45 2.20 -17.14
N PHE A 698 -9.78 2.16 -17.20
CA PHE A 698 -10.51 0.90 -17.03
C PHE A 698 -10.53 0.11 -18.33
N PHE A 699 -9.96 -1.10 -18.30
CA PHE A 699 -9.88 -1.97 -19.47
C PHE A 699 -9.97 -3.44 -19.06
N ASN A 700 -10.78 -4.23 -19.78
CA ASN A 700 -11.01 -5.65 -19.53
C ASN A 700 -11.36 -5.98 -18.06
N GLY A 701 -12.21 -5.16 -17.44
CA GLY A 701 -12.66 -5.38 -16.05
C GLY A 701 -11.64 -5.01 -14.97
N LYS A 702 -10.51 -4.38 -15.32
CA LYS A 702 -9.46 -3.97 -14.39
C LYS A 702 -9.03 -2.52 -14.64
N TRP A 703 -8.56 -1.86 -13.60
CA TRP A 703 -7.87 -0.57 -13.73
C TRP A 703 -6.41 -0.81 -14.05
N LEU A 704 -5.92 -0.16 -15.12
CA LEU A 704 -4.55 -0.28 -15.59
C LEU A 704 -3.88 1.08 -15.58
N GLU A 705 -2.77 1.20 -14.84
CA GLU A 705 -1.87 2.35 -14.87
C GLU A 705 -1.27 2.51 -16.27
N VAL A 706 -1.52 3.66 -16.89
CA VAL A 706 -1.04 3.96 -18.25
C VAL A 706 0.05 5.03 -18.29
N LEU A 707 0.18 5.84 -17.24
CA LEU A 707 1.20 6.89 -17.13
C LEU A 707 1.44 7.35 -15.69
N GLY A 708 2.61 7.96 -15.49
CA GLY A 708 2.95 8.75 -14.30
C GLY A 708 3.28 10.20 -14.69
N CYS A 709 2.96 11.16 -13.82
CA CYS A 709 3.15 12.58 -14.07
C CYS A 709 3.25 13.39 -12.77
N GLY A 710 3.58 14.67 -12.88
CA GLY A 710 3.52 15.59 -11.76
C GLY A 710 4.01 16.98 -12.10
N ILE A 711 3.99 17.86 -11.09
CA ILE A 711 4.55 19.20 -11.19
C ILE A 711 6.06 19.10 -10.92
N ILE A 712 6.90 19.62 -11.81
CA ILE A 712 8.35 19.45 -11.72
C ILE A 712 8.87 20.13 -10.45
N GLU A 713 9.74 19.44 -9.71
CA GLU A 713 10.39 19.97 -8.51
C GLU A 713 11.19 21.24 -8.84
N GLN A 714 10.94 22.33 -8.10
CA GLN A 714 11.56 23.62 -8.37
C GLN A 714 13.08 23.57 -8.28
N LYS A 715 13.62 22.69 -7.41
CA LYS A 715 15.06 22.44 -7.27
C LYS A 715 15.70 21.96 -8.59
N LEU A 716 14.99 21.13 -9.35
CA LEU A 716 15.44 20.68 -10.67
C LEU A 716 15.45 21.86 -11.65
N LEU A 717 14.37 22.64 -11.72
CA LEU A 717 14.29 23.82 -12.59
C LEU A 717 15.37 24.86 -12.26
N ASP A 718 15.59 25.13 -10.97
CA ASP A 718 16.64 26.03 -10.50
C ASP A 718 18.03 25.54 -10.96
N SER A 719 18.31 24.24 -10.81
CA SER A 719 19.58 23.64 -11.24
C SER A 719 19.78 23.64 -12.76
N ALA A 720 18.68 23.57 -13.54
CA ALA A 720 18.72 23.61 -15.00
C ALA A 720 18.76 25.05 -15.56
N GLY A 721 18.66 26.09 -14.73
CA GLY A 721 18.63 27.48 -15.16
C GLY A 721 17.25 28.00 -15.56
N ALA A 722 16.18 27.25 -15.27
CA ALA A 722 14.78 27.60 -15.56
C ALA A 722 13.99 28.03 -14.30
N GLY A 723 14.69 28.47 -13.25
CA GLY A 723 14.11 28.75 -11.93
C GLY A 723 13.07 29.88 -11.87
N SER A 724 12.97 30.72 -12.90
CA SER A 724 11.92 31.75 -13.01
C SER A 724 10.59 31.22 -13.54
N LYS A 725 10.55 29.96 -13.98
CA LYS A 725 9.38 29.29 -14.52
C LYS A 725 8.94 28.14 -13.60
N VAL A 726 7.75 27.64 -13.89
CA VAL A 726 7.17 26.46 -13.26
C VAL A 726 6.60 25.56 -14.34
N GLY A 727 6.42 24.27 -14.08
CA GLY A 727 5.92 23.39 -15.12
C GLY A 727 5.53 22.01 -14.63
N TRP A 728 5.02 21.22 -15.56
CA TRP A 728 4.65 19.83 -15.33
C TRP A 728 5.39 18.91 -16.29
N ALA A 729 5.51 17.65 -15.89
CA ALA A 729 6.07 16.57 -16.69
C ALA A 729 5.20 15.31 -16.60
N PHE A 730 5.20 14.50 -17.65
CA PHE A 730 4.57 13.19 -17.68
C PHE A 730 5.43 12.18 -18.43
N GLY A 731 5.29 10.89 -18.10
CA GLY A 731 5.92 9.77 -18.80
C GLY A 731 4.90 8.69 -19.17
N LEU A 732 4.92 8.27 -20.43
CA LEU A 732 4.06 7.25 -21.02
C LEU A 732 4.88 6.02 -21.40
N GLY A 733 4.48 4.83 -20.98
CA GLY A 733 5.02 3.56 -21.51
C GLY A 733 4.27 3.14 -22.78
N LEU A 734 4.95 3.14 -23.93
CA LEU A 734 4.29 2.91 -25.22
C LEU A 734 3.79 1.47 -25.39
N GLU A 735 4.53 0.47 -24.93
CA GLU A 735 4.13 -0.93 -25.02
C GLU A 735 2.84 -1.18 -24.27
N ARG A 736 2.72 -0.69 -23.02
CA ARG A 736 1.51 -0.89 -22.22
C ARG A 736 0.29 -0.24 -22.86
N LEU A 737 0.44 0.99 -23.36
CA LEU A 737 -0.60 1.68 -24.11
C LEU A 737 -0.98 0.90 -25.39
N ALA A 738 0.00 0.44 -26.16
CA ALA A 738 -0.21 -0.30 -27.40
C ALA A 738 -0.84 -1.68 -27.16
N MET A 739 -0.48 -2.39 -26.08
CA MET A 739 -1.11 -3.65 -25.68
C MET A 739 -2.60 -3.47 -25.42
N VAL A 740 -2.98 -2.41 -24.71
CA VAL A 740 -4.39 -2.08 -24.45
C VAL A 740 -5.08 -1.64 -25.74
N LEU A 741 -4.49 -0.67 -26.45
CA LEU A 741 -5.10 -0.03 -27.62
C LEU A 741 -5.30 -1.01 -28.78
N TYR A 742 -4.31 -1.86 -29.04
CA TYR A 742 -4.32 -2.80 -30.16
C TYR A 742 -4.65 -4.24 -29.75
N GLN A 743 -4.93 -4.52 -28.47
CA GLN A 743 -5.17 -5.88 -27.94
C GLN A 743 -4.00 -6.85 -28.20
N ILE A 744 -2.77 -6.35 -28.11
CA ILE A 744 -1.57 -7.18 -28.23
C ILE A 744 -1.35 -7.91 -26.89
N PRO A 745 -1.36 -9.25 -26.87
CA PRO A 745 -1.41 -10.03 -25.63
C PRO A 745 -0.04 -10.25 -24.97
N ASP A 746 1.05 -9.87 -25.63
CA ASP A 746 2.42 -10.16 -25.20
C ASP A 746 3.38 -9.07 -25.72
N ILE A 747 4.15 -8.48 -24.82
CA ILE A 747 5.11 -7.41 -25.13
C ILE A 747 6.18 -7.84 -26.15
N ARG A 748 6.52 -9.13 -26.23
CA ARG A 748 7.54 -9.63 -27.16
C ARG A 748 7.13 -9.45 -28.63
N LEU A 749 5.83 -9.37 -28.92
CA LEU A 749 5.34 -9.16 -30.28
C LEU A 749 5.83 -7.85 -30.91
N PHE A 750 6.07 -6.80 -30.11
CA PHE A 750 6.64 -5.54 -30.62
C PHE A 750 8.01 -5.72 -31.25
N TRP A 751 8.75 -6.73 -30.82
CA TRP A 751 10.07 -7.11 -31.33
C TRP A 751 10.01 -8.21 -32.40
N SER A 752 8.83 -8.65 -32.83
CA SER A 752 8.71 -9.61 -33.92
C SER A 752 9.21 -9.02 -35.24
N LYS A 753 9.76 -9.88 -36.10
CA LYS A 753 10.11 -9.58 -37.51
C LYS A 753 9.16 -10.27 -38.49
N ASP A 754 8.13 -10.95 -37.97
CA ASP A 754 7.17 -11.68 -38.78
C ASP A 754 6.36 -10.71 -39.65
N SER A 755 6.29 -11.00 -40.95
CA SER A 755 5.57 -10.16 -41.90
C SER A 755 4.06 -10.18 -41.67
N GLY A 756 3.51 -11.26 -41.13
CA GLY A 756 2.11 -11.39 -40.72
C GLY A 756 1.75 -10.53 -39.51
N PHE A 757 2.71 -10.22 -38.63
CA PHE A 757 2.54 -9.20 -37.58
C PHE A 757 2.67 -7.78 -38.14
N LEU A 758 3.77 -7.48 -38.82
CA LEU A 758 4.12 -6.12 -39.25
C LEU A 758 3.14 -5.56 -40.29
N SER A 759 2.66 -6.39 -41.23
CA SER A 759 1.69 -5.97 -42.25
C SER A 759 0.34 -5.54 -41.69
N GLN A 760 -0.02 -5.95 -40.46
CA GLN A 760 -1.27 -5.53 -39.82
C GLN A 760 -1.26 -4.05 -39.40
N PHE A 761 -0.07 -3.46 -39.24
CA PHE A 761 0.11 -2.09 -38.78
C PHE A 761 0.83 -1.21 -39.82
N ALA A 762 1.22 -1.79 -40.96
CA ALA A 762 1.91 -1.07 -42.03
C ALA A 762 0.95 -0.09 -42.70
N ASP A 763 1.48 1.09 -43.04
CA ASP A 763 0.81 2.12 -43.85
C ASP A 763 -0.53 2.64 -43.28
N LEU A 764 -0.82 2.37 -42.00
CA LEU A 764 -1.99 2.92 -41.32
C LEU A 764 -1.81 4.41 -41.00
N ARG A 765 -2.90 5.18 -41.09
CA ARG A 765 -2.92 6.55 -40.57
C ARG A 765 -2.99 6.55 -39.03
N PRO A 766 -2.44 7.58 -38.35
CA PRO A 766 -2.41 7.62 -36.88
C PRO A 766 -3.79 7.55 -36.20
N ASP A 767 -4.85 7.98 -36.89
CA ASP A 767 -6.24 7.96 -36.43
C ASP A 767 -6.95 6.62 -36.66
N GLU A 768 -6.35 5.69 -37.40
CA GLU A 768 -7.00 4.41 -37.73
C GLU A 768 -7.11 3.48 -36.51
N VAL A 769 -8.31 2.90 -36.34
CA VAL A 769 -8.59 1.92 -35.29
C VAL A 769 -8.23 0.53 -35.78
N VAL A 770 -7.15 -0.02 -35.25
CA VAL A 770 -6.66 -1.37 -35.56
C VAL A 770 -6.65 -2.25 -34.30
N LYS A 771 -6.96 -3.53 -34.48
CA LYS A 771 -6.82 -4.57 -33.45
C LYS A 771 -5.96 -5.69 -34.00
N TYR A 772 -5.02 -6.15 -33.19
CA TYR A 772 -4.16 -7.27 -33.50
C TYR A 772 -5.00 -8.53 -33.74
N LYS A 773 -4.76 -9.17 -34.89
CA LYS A 773 -5.31 -10.47 -35.25
C LYS A 773 -4.21 -11.51 -35.05
N PRO A 774 -4.39 -12.47 -34.13
CA PRO A 774 -3.43 -13.55 -33.93
C PRO A 774 -3.23 -14.33 -35.23
N PHE A 775 -1.99 -14.43 -35.70
CA PHE A 775 -1.63 -15.23 -36.87
C PHE A 775 -1.28 -16.68 -36.52
N SER A 776 -1.11 -17.00 -35.23
CA SER A 776 -0.85 -18.36 -34.74
C SER A 776 -1.10 -18.47 -33.22
N LYS A 777 -1.71 -19.56 -32.73
CA LYS A 777 -1.84 -19.86 -31.29
C LYS A 777 -1.14 -21.19 -31.00
N GLN A 778 0.04 -21.12 -30.39
CA GLN A 778 0.86 -22.30 -30.11
C GLN A 778 0.86 -22.67 -28.62
N PRO A 779 1.04 -23.94 -28.23
CA PRO A 779 1.07 -24.37 -26.84
C PRO A 779 2.33 -23.88 -26.11
N GLN A 780 2.24 -23.71 -24.79
CA GLN A 780 3.38 -23.44 -23.92
C GLN A 780 4.12 -24.74 -23.58
N LEU A 781 5.45 -24.66 -23.44
CA LEU A 781 6.28 -25.77 -22.98
C LEU A 781 7.08 -25.36 -21.73
N PRO A 782 6.64 -25.73 -20.51
CA PRO A 782 7.37 -25.42 -19.28
C PRO A 782 8.53 -26.41 -19.07
N MET A 783 9.69 -25.89 -18.67
CA MET A 783 10.87 -26.65 -18.26
C MET A 783 11.43 -26.07 -16.96
N ASP A 784 11.85 -26.94 -16.04
CA ASP A 784 12.36 -26.53 -14.73
C ASP A 784 13.89 -26.66 -14.71
N LEU A 785 14.57 -25.58 -14.36
CA LEU A 785 16.01 -25.48 -14.20
C LEU A 785 16.34 -25.42 -12.70
N SER A 786 16.95 -26.46 -12.16
CA SER A 786 17.34 -26.54 -10.75
C SER A 786 18.86 -26.53 -10.59
N PHE A 787 19.39 -25.77 -9.65
CA PHE A 787 20.83 -25.76 -9.37
C PHE A 787 21.16 -25.35 -7.96
N TRP A 788 22.30 -25.83 -7.46
CA TRP A 788 22.93 -25.40 -6.22
C TRP A 788 23.68 -24.09 -6.42
N LEU A 789 23.51 -23.19 -5.46
CA LEU A 789 24.29 -21.97 -5.37
C LEU A 789 25.74 -22.30 -4.99
N PRO A 790 26.72 -21.52 -5.49
CA PRO A 790 28.12 -21.62 -5.11
C PRO A 790 28.33 -21.54 -3.59
N ASP A 791 29.37 -22.21 -3.09
CA ASP A 791 29.73 -22.20 -1.67
C ASP A 791 30.01 -20.78 -1.15
N GLN A 792 29.56 -20.51 0.09
CA GLN A 792 29.53 -19.20 0.77
C GLN A 792 30.88 -18.45 0.85
N LYS A 793 32.01 -19.08 0.48
CA LYS A 793 33.34 -18.46 0.42
C LYS A 793 33.57 -17.62 -0.86
N LYS A 794 32.73 -17.75 -1.89
CA LYS A 794 32.70 -16.84 -3.04
C LYS A 794 31.51 -15.91 -2.89
N GLN A 795 31.74 -14.61 -2.68
CA GLN A 795 30.66 -13.61 -2.63
C GLN A 795 29.90 -13.64 -3.95
N ILE A 796 28.66 -14.14 -3.92
CA ILE A 796 27.71 -13.92 -4.99
C ILE A 796 27.06 -12.58 -4.69
N GLY A 797 27.34 -11.57 -5.53
CA GLY A 797 26.80 -10.22 -5.34
C GLY A 797 25.27 -10.16 -5.44
N ASP A 798 24.71 -9.02 -5.08
CA ASP A 798 23.26 -8.74 -4.99
C ASP A 798 22.45 -8.96 -6.30
N SER A 799 23.10 -9.34 -7.42
CA SER A 799 22.52 -9.40 -8.77
C SER A 799 22.29 -10.79 -9.35
N LEU A 800 22.55 -11.89 -8.64
CA LEU A 800 22.51 -13.25 -9.23
C LEU A 800 21.21 -13.55 -9.99
N ARG A 801 20.06 -13.14 -9.44
CA ARG A 801 18.75 -13.34 -10.09
C ARG A 801 18.68 -12.61 -11.44
N ALA A 802 19.12 -11.35 -11.48
CA ALA A 802 19.16 -10.56 -12.71
C ALA A 802 20.15 -11.16 -13.72
N ASP A 803 21.29 -11.67 -13.24
CA ASP A 803 22.31 -12.30 -14.08
C ASP A 803 21.81 -13.62 -14.69
N VAL A 804 21.10 -14.44 -13.89
CA VAL A 804 20.41 -15.65 -14.36
C VAL A 804 19.37 -15.30 -15.42
N TYR A 805 18.58 -14.24 -15.20
CA TYR A 805 17.60 -13.76 -16.17
C TYR A 805 18.27 -13.30 -17.47
N ASP A 806 19.40 -12.60 -17.40
CA ASP A 806 20.12 -12.16 -18.59
C ASP A 806 20.74 -13.32 -19.38
N VAL A 807 21.22 -14.39 -18.72
CA VAL A 807 21.66 -15.61 -19.41
C VAL A 807 20.49 -16.32 -20.09
N ILE A 808 19.37 -16.50 -19.37
CA ILE A 808 18.17 -17.11 -19.93
C ILE A 808 17.66 -16.31 -21.14
N ARG A 809 17.65 -14.97 -21.06
CA ARG A 809 17.30 -14.11 -22.21
C ARG A 809 18.28 -14.23 -23.36
N SER A 810 19.58 -14.30 -23.07
CA SER A 810 20.60 -14.30 -24.11
C SER A 810 20.57 -15.58 -24.94
N LEU A 811 20.39 -16.73 -24.28
CA LEU A 811 20.36 -18.02 -24.97
C LEU A 811 18.94 -18.44 -25.40
N GLY A 812 17.93 -18.12 -24.59
CA GLY A 812 16.53 -18.46 -24.87
C GLY A 812 15.84 -17.53 -25.86
N GLY A 813 16.31 -16.28 -25.97
CA GLY A 813 15.80 -15.30 -26.94
C GLY A 813 14.29 -15.10 -26.86
N ASP A 814 13.68 -14.94 -28.03
CA ASP A 814 12.24 -14.65 -28.16
C ASP A 814 11.34 -15.86 -27.84
N LEU A 815 11.94 -17.06 -27.68
CA LEU A 815 11.22 -18.27 -27.31
C LEU A 815 10.87 -18.31 -25.82
N VAL A 816 11.52 -17.55 -24.95
CA VAL A 816 11.20 -17.51 -23.52
C VAL A 816 10.04 -16.54 -23.30
N GLU A 817 8.91 -17.06 -22.84
CA GLU A 817 7.72 -16.27 -22.50
C GLU A 817 7.75 -15.78 -21.06
N GLN A 818 8.19 -16.63 -20.13
CA GLN A 818 8.15 -16.33 -18.72
C GLN A 818 9.24 -17.10 -17.98
N VAL A 819 9.82 -16.48 -16.95
CA VAL A 819 10.73 -17.15 -16.01
C VAL A 819 10.29 -16.83 -14.59
N ASN A 820 9.95 -17.87 -13.83
CA ASN A 820 9.55 -17.76 -12.44
C ASN A 820 10.54 -18.49 -11.55
N LEU A 821 11.01 -17.85 -10.47
CA LEU A 821 11.64 -18.58 -9.38
C LEU A 821 10.56 -19.41 -8.68
N PHE A 822 10.57 -20.70 -8.93
CA PHE A 822 9.53 -21.64 -8.53
C PHE A 822 9.77 -22.21 -7.13
N ASP A 823 11.03 -22.48 -6.77
CA ASP A 823 11.39 -23.05 -5.47
C ASP A 823 12.76 -22.55 -4.99
N GLN A 824 12.94 -22.52 -3.66
CA GLN A 824 14.23 -22.30 -3.00
C GLN A 824 14.39 -23.32 -1.87
N PHE A 825 15.42 -24.15 -1.98
CA PHE A 825 15.65 -25.24 -1.03
C PHE A 825 17.03 -25.11 -0.35
N GLU A 826 17.06 -25.25 0.98
CA GLU A 826 18.28 -25.29 1.78
C GLU A 826 18.48 -26.68 2.40
N ASN A 827 19.62 -27.31 2.10
CA ASN A 827 19.97 -28.59 2.69
C ASN A 827 20.47 -28.39 4.13
N LYS A 828 19.65 -28.77 5.11
CA LYS A 828 19.95 -28.62 6.55
C LYS A 828 21.24 -29.31 7.02
N LYS A 829 21.74 -30.33 6.31
CA LYS A 829 22.96 -31.07 6.69
C LYS A 829 24.23 -30.41 6.13
N THR A 830 24.18 -29.88 4.92
CA THR A 830 25.35 -29.32 4.23
C THR A 830 25.36 -27.78 4.21
N GLY A 831 24.25 -27.12 4.55
CA GLY A 831 24.08 -25.67 4.44
C GLY A 831 23.99 -25.16 2.98
N ARG A 832 24.02 -26.08 2.00
CA ARG A 832 23.94 -25.72 0.57
C ARG A 832 22.53 -25.25 0.23
N LYS A 833 22.44 -24.14 -0.50
CA LYS A 833 21.17 -23.59 -1.02
C LYS A 833 21.03 -23.91 -2.50
N SER A 834 19.81 -24.18 -2.94
CA SER A 834 19.47 -24.38 -4.36
C SER A 834 18.29 -23.49 -4.74
N GLN A 835 18.24 -23.14 -6.02
CA GLN A 835 17.14 -22.40 -6.63
C GLN A 835 16.60 -23.22 -7.80
N THR A 836 15.29 -23.20 -7.98
CA THR A 836 14.62 -23.80 -9.14
C THR A 836 13.84 -22.72 -9.88
N TYR A 837 14.16 -22.53 -11.16
CA TYR A 837 13.48 -21.62 -12.06
C TYR A 837 12.61 -22.40 -13.05
N ARG A 838 11.33 -22.04 -13.16
CA ARG A 838 10.46 -22.52 -14.23
C ARG A 838 10.55 -21.58 -15.42
N ILE A 839 11.07 -22.09 -16.53
CA ILE A 839 11.19 -21.38 -17.80
C ILE A 839 10.07 -21.87 -18.73
N VAL A 840 9.18 -20.96 -19.13
CA VAL A 840 8.10 -21.26 -20.07
C VAL A 840 8.54 -20.87 -21.47
N TYR A 841 8.68 -21.86 -22.35
CA TYR A 841 9.03 -21.65 -23.75
C TYR A 841 7.78 -21.61 -24.63
N ARG A 842 7.76 -20.70 -25.59
CA ARG A 842 6.72 -20.56 -26.60
C ARG A 842 7.21 -19.76 -27.79
N SER A 843 7.08 -20.32 -28.99
CA SER A 843 7.25 -19.58 -30.24
C SER A 843 5.91 -18.95 -30.67
N MET A 844 5.98 -17.75 -31.23
CA MET A 844 4.83 -17.05 -31.80
C MET A 844 4.53 -17.46 -33.25
N GLU A 845 5.45 -18.19 -33.89
CA GLU A 845 5.38 -18.53 -35.32
C GLU A 845 5.01 -20.01 -35.53
N ARG A 846 5.58 -20.91 -34.73
CA ARG A 846 5.42 -22.37 -34.92
C ARG A 846 5.33 -23.13 -33.60
N PRO A 847 4.77 -24.35 -33.57
CA PRO A 847 4.89 -25.23 -32.41
C PRO A 847 6.37 -25.51 -32.10
N LEU A 848 6.69 -25.60 -30.81
CA LEU A 848 8.01 -26.02 -30.33
C LEU A 848 7.95 -27.48 -29.89
N SER A 849 8.91 -28.28 -30.34
CA SER A 849 9.12 -29.62 -29.79
C SER A 849 9.95 -29.56 -28.50
N LYS A 850 9.81 -30.58 -27.65
CA LYS A 850 10.61 -30.70 -26.43
C LYS A 850 12.10 -30.84 -26.73
N ASP A 851 12.47 -31.48 -27.84
CA ASP A 851 13.87 -31.69 -28.22
C ASP A 851 14.56 -30.38 -28.63
N GLU A 852 13.87 -29.52 -29.38
CA GLU A 852 14.38 -28.19 -29.72
C GLU A 852 14.59 -27.32 -28.48
N VAL A 853 13.62 -27.34 -27.55
CA VAL A 853 13.75 -26.58 -26.30
C VAL A 853 14.85 -27.16 -25.41
N ASN A 854 15.03 -28.48 -25.38
CA ASN A 854 16.10 -29.11 -24.60
C ASN A 854 17.50 -28.67 -25.03
N VAL A 855 17.74 -28.42 -26.34
CA VAL A 855 19.03 -27.90 -26.82
C VAL A 855 19.33 -26.55 -26.18
N ILE A 856 18.34 -25.65 -26.15
CA ILE A 856 18.45 -24.32 -25.56
C ILE A 856 18.56 -24.39 -24.04
N HIS A 857 17.74 -25.24 -23.40
CA HIS A 857 17.73 -25.42 -21.95
C HIS A 857 19.09 -25.93 -21.44
N LYS A 858 19.69 -26.89 -22.13
CA LYS A 858 21.04 -27.39 -21.81
C LYS A 858 22.13 -26.35 -22.06
N ALA A 859 21.98 -25.51 -23.07
CA ALA A 859 22.90 -24.40 -23.28
C ALA A 859 22.84 -23.41 -22.10
N ILE A 860 21.64 -23.11 -21.59
CA ILE A 860 21.44 -22.28 -20.39
C ILE A 860 22.10 -22.92 -19.16
N GLU A 861 21.84 -24.21 -18.91
CA GLU A 861 22.47 -24.96 -17.81
C GLU A 861 24.00 -24.85 -17.87
N LYS A 862 24.57 -25.15 -19.03
CA LYS A 862 26.01 -25.12 -19.27
C LYS A 862 26.59 -23.73 -19.03
N GLU A 863 25.98 -22.70 -19.61
CA GLU A 863 26.44 -21.31 -19.50
C GLU A 863 26.40 -20.82 -18.06
N LEU A 864 25.33 -21.14 -17.33
CA LEU A 864 25.22 -20.77 -15.93
C LEU A 864 26.28 -21.49 -15.08
N SER A 865 26.49 -22.80 -15.30
CA SER A 865 27.54 -23.57 -14.62
C SER A 865 28.95 -23.02 -14.90
N GLU A 866 29.26 -22.70 -16.16
CA GLU A 866 30.57 -22.16 -16.56
C GLU A 866 30.80 -20.75 -16.03
N LYS A 867 29.79 -19.85 -16.10
CA LYS A 867 29.93 -18.45 -15.68
C LYS A 867 29.83 -18.25 -14.17
N PHE A 868 28.87 -18.91 -13.52
CA PHE A 868 28.57 -18.65 -12.11
C PHE A 868 29.10 -19.73 -11.17
N GLY A 869 29.67 -20.83 -11.69
CA GLY A 869 30.14 -21.95 -10.88
C GLY A 869 29.00 -22.64 -10.13
N ILE A 870 27.78 -22.59 -10.66
CA ILE A 870 26.61 -23.28 -10.12
C ILE A 870 26.65 -24.77 -10.50
N GLU A 871 26.14 -25.63 -9.62
CA GLU A 871 26.05 -27.08 -9.88
C GLU A 871 24.59 -27.45 -10.16
N ILE A 872 24.29 -27.92 -11.38
CA ILE A 872 22.93 -28.34 -11.76
C ILE A 872 22.45 -29.48 -10.85
N ARG A 873 21.18 -29.42 -10.43
CA ARG A 873 20.56 -30.31 -9.44
C ARG A 873 19.51 -31.22 -10.06
#